data_AF-A0AAE0BMW0-F1
#
_entry.id   AF-A0AAE0BMW0-F1
#
_cell.length_a   1.000
_cell.length_b   1.000
_cell.length_c   1.000
_cell.angle_alpha   90.00
_cell.angle_beta   90.00
_cell.angle_gamma   90.00
#
_symmetry.space_group_name_H-M   'P 1'
#
loop_
_entity.id
_entity.type
_entity.pdbx_description
1 polymer ?
#
loop_
_entity_poly.entity_id
_entity_poly.type
_entity_poly.pdbx_seq_one_letter_code
_entity_poly.pdbx_strand_id
1 'polypeptide(L)'
;MSSGVKTTSYHINSQALLDRQKESYEAKLASTTDLLESDKKLALENQAALYQRKIAELESLINENATQHAAVAAEKERLERAMPSVELLQGDLRSKAITERANELTDDIDRCTELSFCRLIRCVDAQIFSGYRQYMGVSDEEVQQMIGAIAHIAAENIASAGDSAIILSGAGTSGRIAFHIARQFNNRLKASGYTPIFKYSIAGGDAALFRSVEQAEDDPATAVDDLKLVETASTGSHYNRILYIGISCGFSATYVGAQLEYAMNKPYYACVALGFNPQALARKTLVSGWGTSFFAITEALLQKHKNAPVGSRRHFVLSPVIGPEAVQGSSRMKGGSATKMLLEIIFSLACSFELKLPLAGQPAIVLKTEEEAAGEPVKASGPGTESSQGGLMGMLGGLIGGGKAVARGSAPRMAMPDNAASKLFHAQGTRLLAMYEATLRATHQSEMEQVLPLMTETLRAGRSIWYLGSGSAALVGMIDASEQVATFGAKEKDVRGFVVGGWEALGLYRGMASAGGGGGLPAVSVEHFIQRILPTASTSDLIVVLQSQLAGPALTIDMAVDLVKYKQKLGFQVLMIDVVTDGYVTPQLAPPTVESWSESHAAVKPADSGSAAVLAAQDAAKYKQAIGALGRVAQFNLLVTLPATVRDPLLPGMDTFGEFALKIVLNTLTTGAQVRIGKVYRSRMIDVRVSNRKLYHPNTGDGGFMGLWLSNRKLYHPNTEVGHGLTLMVISGYDERWPWGFTLMVISKGRREVDSSKPLPKSLVDLPVEEQLARAPTIARLVPIAILLATGKYSLIDARRDLKEGVIIRDLVSAAVPKHKGKK
;
A
#
# COMPACT_ATOMS: atom_id res chain seq x y z
N MET A 1 -63.21 38.13 3.55
CA MET A 1 -62.92 39.37 4.29
C MET A 1 -61.92 39.04 5.40
N SER A 2 -60.76 39.72 5.36
CA SER A 2 -59.83 40.04 6.45
C SER A 2 -59.60 39.08 7.63
N SER A 3 -58.40 38.50 7.71
CA SER A 3 -57.63 38.45 8.96
C SER A 3 -56.13 38.35 8.66
N GLY A 4 -55.36 39.29 9.22
CA GLY A 4 -53.97 39.53 8.86
C GLY A 4 -52.96 38.66 9.61
N VAL A 5 -51.89 38.30 8.90
CA VAL A 5 -50.63 37.86 9.51
C VAL A 5 -49.58 38.91 9.16
N LYS A 6 -49.04 39.57 10.20
CA LYS A 6 -47.92 40.52 10.09
C LYS A 6 -46.65 39.73 9.74
N THR A 7 -46.11 39.94 8.54
CA THR A 7 -44.75 39.56 8.20
C THR A 7 -43.78 40.58 8.81
N THR A 8 -43.11 40.20 9.89
CA THR A 8 -41.95 40.94 10.41
C THR A 8 -40.76 40.62 9.51
N SER A 9 -40.39 41.55 8.64
CA SER A 9 -39.18 41.46 7.82
C SER A 9 -37.95 41.64 8.72
N TYR A 10 -37.28 40.53 9.06
CA TYR A 10 -35.89 40.59 9.53
C TYR A 10 -34.99 40.82 8.32
N HIS A 11 -34.68 42.08 8.03
CA HIS A 11 -33.51 42.40 7.21
C HIS A 11 -32.25 42.07 8.01
N ILE A 12 -31.83 40.82 7.96
CA ILE A 12 -30.45 40.47 8.30
C ILE A 12 -29.61 41.04 7.16
N ASN A 13 -28.78 42.04 7.47
CA ASN A 13 -27.84 42.62 6.54
C ASN A 13 -26.79 41.56 6.19
N SER A 14 -27.07 40.76 5.16
CA SER A 14 -26.25 39.63 4.69
C SER A 14 -24.81 40.04 4.38
N GLN A 15 -24.60 41.31 4.01
CA GLN A 15 -23.28 41.87 3.75
C GLN A 15 -22.44 41.98 5.02
N ALA A 16 -23.02 42.45 6.13
CA ALA A 16 -22.30 42.58 7.40
C ALA A 16 -21.93 41.21 8.02
N LEU A 17 -22.69 40.16 7.72
CA LEU A 17 -22.38 38.79 8.14
C LEU A 17 -21.23 38.19 7.30
N LEU A 18 -21.23 38.45 5.99
CA LEU A 18 -20.17 38.06 5.06
C LEU A 18 -18.86 38.77 5.37
N ASP A 19 -18.92 40.07 5.70
CA ASP A 19 -17.73 40.87 6.02
C ASP A 19 -17.10 40.40 7.34
N ARG A 20 -17.90 40.08 8.37
CA ARG A 20 -17.40 39.48 9.63
C ARG A 20 -16.83 38.08 9.44
N GLN A 21 -17.41 37.27 8.55
CA GLN A 21 -16.85 35.96 8.22
C GLN A 21 -15.52 36.11 7.49
N LYS A 22 -15.43 37.05 6.55
CA LYS A 22 -14.20 37.35 5.82
C LYS A 22 -13.08 37.83 6.75
N GLU A 23 -13.36 38.77 7.66
CA GLU A 23 -12.40 39.21 8.69
C GLU A 23 -11.96 38.06 9.60
N SER A 24 -12.88 37.16 9.98
CA SER A 24 -12.55 35.97 10.78
C SER A 24 -11.65 34.99 10.02
N TYR A 25 -11.85 34.82 8.71
CA TYR A 25 -11.01 33.98 7.85
C TYR A 25 -9.65 34.62 7.60
N GLU A 26 -9.56 35.93 7.39
CA GLU A 26 -8.31 36.65 7.20
C GLU A 26 -7.47 36.63 8.49
N ALA A 27 -8.09 36.78 9.67
CA ALA A 27 -7.42 36.64 10.96
C ALA A 27 -6.90 35.20 11.21
N LYS A 28 -7.68 34.16 10.83
CA LYS A 28 -7.24 32.76 10.90
C LYS A 28 -6.11 32.46 9.91
N LEU A 29 -6.16 33.05 8.71
CA LEU A 29 -5.13 32.91 7.70
C LEU A 29 -3.81 33.54 8.15
N ALA A 30 -3.85 34.73 8.75
CA ALA A 30 -2.68 35.40 9.31
C ALA A 30 -2.05 34.58 10.44
N SER A 31 -2.86 34.13 11.41
CA SER A 31 -2.41 33.26 12.52
C SER A 31 -1.81 31.93 12.04
N THR A 32 -2.35 31.35 10.97
CA THR A 32 -1.85 30.09 10.39
C THR A 32 -0.55 30.32 9.61
N THR A 33 -0.39 31.49 9.00
CA THR A 33 0.82 31.87 8.24
C THR A 33 2.02 32.05 9.17
N ASP A 34 1.82 32.68 10.34
CA ASP A 34 2.85 32.86 11.37
C ASP A 34 3.29 31.53 12.02
N LEU A 35 2.36 30.61 12.26
CA LEU A 35 2.67 29.25 12.74
C LEU A 35 3.46 28.46 11.69
N LEU A 36 3.10 28.59 10.41
CA LEU A 36 3.84 27.95 9.33
C LEU A 36 5.26 28.53 9.17
N GLU A 37 5.50 29.82 9.41
CA GLU A 37 6.83 30.41 9.30
C GLU A 37 7.76 30.02 10.45
N SER A 38 7.24 29.94 11.68
CA SER A 38 8.04 29.53 12.85
C SER A 38 8.45 28.05 12.79
N ASP A 39 7.54 27.14 12.41
CA ASP A 39 7.84 25.71 12.22
C ASP A 39 8.81 25.47 11.04
N LYS A 40 8.72 26.29 9.99
CA LYS A 40 9.64 26.25 8.84
C LYS A 40 11.06 26.70 9.20
N LYS A 41 11.19 27.77 10.00
CA LYS A 41 12.48 28.29 10.46
C LYS A 41 13.18 27.26 11.34
N LEU A 42 12.45 26.66 12.28
CA LEU A 42 12.97 25.63 13.18
C LEU A 42 13.43 24.37 12.43
N ALA A 43 12.71 23.93 11.39
CA ALA A 43 13.10 22.79 10.58
C ALA A 43 14.39 23.04 9.76
N LEU A 44 14.58 24.25 9.25
CA LEU A 44 15.77 24.67 8.51
C LEU A 44 16.99 24.81 9.42
N GLU A 45 16.81 25.40 10.61
CA GLU A 45 17.87 25.52 11.63
C GLU A 45 18.33 24.13 12.11
N ASN A 46 17.40 23.19 12.32
CA ASN A 46 17.73 21.81 12.70
C ASN A 46 18.47 21.04 11.59
N GLN A 47 18.13 21.26 10.32
CA GLN A 47 18.81 20.62 9.19
C GLN A 47 20.21 21.20 8.95
N ALA A 48 20.38 22.51 9.10
CA ALA A 48 21.69 23.16 9.07
C ALA A 48 22.59 22.67 10.22
N ALA A 49 22.04 22.53 11.43
CA ALA A 49 22.75 21.99 12.58
C ALA A 49 23.19 20.52 12.39
N LEU A 50 22.37 19.70 11.71
CA LEU A 50 22.73 18.31 11.37
C LEU A 50 23.92 18.24 10.40
N TYR A 51 23.94 19.08 9.36
CA TYR A 51 25.06 19.13 8.42
C TYR A 51 26.34 19.68 9.08
N GLN A 52 26.22 20.69 9.94
CA GLN A 52 27.37 21.20 10.70
C GLN A 52 27.99 20.14 11.61
N ARG A 53 27.17 19.30 12.28
CA ARG A 53 27.69 18.18 13.08
C ARG A 53 28.42 17.14 12.24
N LYS A 54 27.87 16.76 11.08
CA LYS A 54 28.54 15.81 10.17
C LYS A 54 29.86 16.35 9.64
N ILE A 55 29.93 17.64 9.31
CA ILE A 55 31.18 18.29 8.89
C ILE A 55 32.21 18.23 10.02
N ALA A 56 31.81 18.54 11.27
CA ALA A 56 32.70 18.48 12.43
C ALA A 56 33.20 17.05 12.74
N GLU A 57 32.35 16.03 12.60
CA GLU A 57 32.75 14.61 12.74
C GLU A 57 33.77 14.20 11.67
N LEU A 58 33.57 14.63 10.42
CA LEU A 58 34.53 14.38 9.34
C LEU A 58 35.85 15.11 9.57
N GLU A 59 35.84 16.33 10.12
CA GLU A 59 37.06 17.06 10.51
C GLU A 59 37.85 16.37 11.62
N SER A 60 37.17 15.75 12.59
CA SER A 60 37.80 14.91 13.61
C SER A 60 38.47 13.68 12.99
N LEU A 61 37.78 12.99 12.08
CA LEU A 61 38.30 11.82 11.36
C LEU A 61 39.48 12.16 10.44
N ILE A 62 39.47 13.35 9.83
CA ILE A 62 40.58 13.89 9.03
C ILE A 62 41.83 14.07 9.92
N ASN A 63 41.68 14.56 11.14
CA ASN A 63 42.81 14.78 12.06
C ASN A 63 43.40 13.48 12.63
N GLU A 64 42.64 12.39 12.64
CA GLU A 64 43.06 11.09 13.21
C GLU A 64 43.73 10.15 12.20
N ASN A 65 43.60 10.38 10.88
CA ASN A 65 44.03 9.40 9.88
C ASN A 65 44.66 10.04 8.61
N ALA A 66 46.00 10.19 8.64
CA ALA A 66 46.80 10.86 7.60
C ALA A 66 46.68 10.25 6.18
N THR A 67 46.25 8.99 6.06
CA THR A 67 46.18 8.26 4.77
C THR A 67 44.84 8.33 4.03
N GLN A 68 43.77 8.93 4.59
CA GLN A 68 42.44 8.99 3.96
C GLN A 68 41.95 10.40 3.59
N HIS A 69 42.80 11.43 3.75
CA HIS A 69 42.42 12.85 3.57
C HIS A 69 41.69 13.15 2.24
N ALA A 70 42.08 12.52 1.13
CA ALA A 70 41.50 12.83 -0.18
C ALA A 70 40.04 12.37 -0.34
N ALA A 71 39.69 11.19 0.18
CA ALA A 71 38.33 10.65 0.09
C ALA A 71 37.37 11.40 1.05
N VAL A 72 37.88 11.75 2.24
CA VAL A 72 37.10 12.47 3.25
C VAL A 72 36.90 13.94 2.86
N ALA A 73 37.92 14.58 2.27
CA ALA A 73 37.79 15.93 1.72
C ALA A 73 36.78 15.99 0.56
N ALA A 74 36.76 14.97 -0.32
CA ALA A 74 35.79 14.89 -1.41
C ALA A 74 34.34 14.73 -0.90
N GLU A 75 34.12 13.96 0.17
CA GLU A 75 32.80 13.81 0.78
C GLU A 75 32.38 15.08 1.57
N LYS A 76 33.32 15.76 2.25
CA LYS A 76 33.07 17.07 2.87
C LYS A 76 32.63 18.10 1.83
N GLU A 77 33.37 18.23 0.72
CA GLU A 77 33.04 19.17 -0.35
C GLU A 77 31.70 18.81 -1.03
N ARG A 78 31.40 17.50 -1.16
CA ARG A 78 30.08 17.02 -1.62
C ARG A 78 28.96 17.42 -0.66
N LEU A 79 29.16 17.32 0.65
CA LEU A 79 28.17 17.70 1.67
C LEU A 79 27.97 19.22 1.74
N GLU A 80 29.04 20.01 1.65
CA GLU A 80 28.99 21.47 1.56
C GLU A 80 28.30 21.93 0.27
N ARG A 81 28.51 21.24 -0.86
CA ARG A 81 27.78 21.48 -2.12
C ARG A 81 26.35 20.93 -2.12
N ALA A 82 26.06 19.92 -1.30
CA ALA A 82 24.73 19.32 -1.13
C ALA A 82 23.88 20.05 -0.08
N MET A 83 24.47 20.95 0.73
CA MET A 83 23.73 21.92 1.54
C MET A 83 22.86 22.77 0.62
N PRO A 84 21.54 22.60 0.63
CA PRO A 84 20.70 23.30 -0.31
C PRO A 84 20.68 24.78 0.09
N SER A 85 20.79 25.70 -0.87
CA SER A 85 20.44 27.10 -0.61
C SER A 85 18.99 27.16 -0.15
N VAL A 86 18.77 27.91 0.94
CA VAL A 86 17.48 28.01 1.63
C VAL A 86 16.36 28.37 0.66
N GLU A 87 16.61 29.09 -0.43
CA GLU A 87 15.61 29.48 -1.43
C GLU A 87 15.21 28.36 -2.42
N LEU A 88 16.11 27.41 -2.76
CA LEU A 88 15.84 26.38 -3.78
C LEU A 88 14.95 25.23 -3.27
N LEU A 89 14.92 25.01 -1.95
CA LEU A 89 14.03 24.05 -1.28
C LEU A 89 12.60 24.58 -1.06
N GLN A 90 12.39 25.89 -1.20
CA GLN A 90 11.19 26.56 -0.70
C GLN A 90 10.00 26.55 -1.66
N GLY A 91 10.23 26.41 -2.97
CA GLY A 91 9.15 26.56 -3.97
C GLY A 91 8.35 25.30 -4.28
N ASP A 92 8.98 24.11 -4.32
CA ASP A 92 8.40 22.95 -5.05
C ASP A 92 8.18 21.68 -4.19
N LEU A 93 8.74 21.62 -2.98
CA LEU A 93 8.61 20.48 -2.05
C LEU A 93 7.54 20.68 -0.96
N ARG A 94 6.97 21.89 -0.85
CA ARG A 94 6.12 22.31 0.29
C ARG A 94 4.62 22.06 0.14
N SER A 95 4.10 21.84 -1.08
CA SER A 95 2.65 21.66 -1.32
C SER A 95 2.22 20.23 -1.67
N LYS A 96 3.17 19.32 -1.93
CA LYS A 96 2.86 17.98 -2.47
C LYS A 96 2.66 16.93 -1.38
N ALA A 97 1.61 16.13 -1.50
CA ALA A 97 1.40 14.91 -0.71
C ALA A 97 2.64 14.01 -0.73
N ILE A 98 3.05 13.46 0.42
CA ILE A 98 4.26 12.61 0.54
C ILE A 98 4.10 11.34 -0.27
N THR A 99 2.91 10.75 -0.29
CA THR A 99 2.57 9.57 -1.11
C THR A 99 2.75 9.80 -2.61
N GLU A 100 2.72 11.06 -3.06
CA GLU A 100 2.89 11.47 -4.46
C GLU A 100 4.27 12.07 -4.73
N ARG A 101 5.22 12.03 -3.77
CA ARG A 101 6.59 12.48 -4.00
C ARG A 101 7.43 11.36 -4.63
N ALA A 102 8.46 11.74 -5.37
CA ALA A 102 9.51 10.80 -5.74
C ALA A 102 10.35 10.48 -4.50
N ASN A 103 10.70 9.22 -4.31
CA ASN A 103 11.59 8.81 -3.22
C ASN A 103 13.04 9.12 -3.59
N GLU A 104 13.76 9.76 -2.67
CA GLU A 104 15.13 10.25 -2.87
C GLU A 104 16.14 9.13 -3.12
N LEU A 105 15.82 7.90 -2.71
CA LEU A 105 16.67 6.73 -2.89
C LEU A 105 16.56 6.09 -4.29
N THR A 106 15.59 6.51 -5.11
CA THR A 106 15.16 5.74 -6.29
C THR A 106 15.13 6.54 -7.59
N ASP A 107 15.84 7.67 -7.69
CA ASP A 107 15.83 8.49 -8.92
C ASP A 107 16.37 7.74 -10.15
N ASP A 108 17.19 6.71 -9.97
CA ASP A 108 17.79 5.87 -11.01
C ASP A 108 17.33 4.40 -10.96
N ILE A 109 16.20 4.12 -10.31
CA ILE A 109 15.67 2.75 -10.18
C ILE A 109 15.37 2.10 -11.54
N ASP A 110 15.12 2.88 -12.59
CA ASP A 110 14.92 2.41 -13.96
C ASP A 110 16.19 1.96 -14.68
N ARG A 111 17.37 2.17 -14.09
CA ARG A 111 18.69 1.87 -14.69
C ARG A 111 19.58 0.97 -13.83
N CYS A 112 19.21 0.70 -12.59
CA CYS A 112 19.97 -0.16 -11.69
C CYS A 112 20.02 -1.62 -12.16
N THR A 113 20.87 -2.50 -11.60
CA THR A 113 20.83 -3.97 -11.84
C THR A 113 19.75 -4.65 -10.98
N GLU A 114 19.42 -5.92 -11.21
CA GLU A 114 18.42 -6.68 -10.43
C GLU A 114 18.75 -6.65 -8.93
N LEU A 115 20.01 -6.92 -8.58
CA LEU A 115 20.47 -6.87 -7.19
C LEU A 115 20.35 -5.45 -6.60
N SER A 116 20.75 -4.42 -7.35
CA SER A 116 20.61 -3.04 -6.90
C SER A 116 19.15 -2.63 -6.75
N PHE A 117 18.26 -3.09 -7.64
CA PHE A 117 16.82 -2.88 -7.55
C PHE A 117 16.28 -3.45 -6.24
N CYS A 118 16.51 -4.73 -5.96
CA CYS A 118 16.06 -5.38 -4.73
C CYS A 118 16.61 -4.68 -3.48
N ARG A 119 17.89 -4.25 -3.50
CA ARG A 119 18.49 -3.46 -2.40
C ARG A 119 17.82 -2.11 -2.20
N LEU A 120 17.46 -1.41 -3.27
CA LEU A 120 16.74 -0.14 -3.19
C LEU A 120 15.34 -0.33 -2.62
N ILE A 121 14.59 -1.33 -3.09
CA ILE A 121 13.26 -1.66 -2.55
C ILE A 121 13.35 -1.96 -1.06
N ARG A 122 14.33 -2.77 -0.62
CA ARG A 122 14.59 -3.03 0.80
C ARG A 122 14.76 -1.75 1.61
N CYS A 123 15.59 -0.82 1.14
CA CYS A 123 15.82 0.46 1.82
C CYS A 123 14.55 1.31 1.88
N VAL A 124 13.74 1.31 0.82
CA VAL A 124 12.48 2.04 0.76
C VAL A 124 11.46 1.42 1.71
N ASP A 125 11.23 0.10 1.66
CA ASP A 125 10.28 -0.60 2.53
C ASP A 125 10.65 -0.46 4.02
N ALA A 126 11.95 -0.41 4.36
CA ALA A 126 12.40 -0.17 5.73
C ALA A 126 11.91 1.17 6.31
N GLN A 127 11.57 2.15 5.45
CA GLN A 127 10.98 3.44 5.86
C GLN A 127 9.61 3.29 6.52
N ILE A 128 8.92 2.15 6.34
CA ILE A 128 7.71 1.84 7.10
C ILE A 128 8.00 1.91 8.61
N PHE A 129 9.14 1.36 9.05
CA PHE A 129 9.51 1.24 10.46
C PHE A 129 10.42 2.37 10.94
N SER A 130 11.35 2.83 10.10
CA SER A 130 12.29 3.90 10.47
C SER A 130 11.65 5.30 10.45
N GLY A 131 10.42 5.42 9.93
CA GLY A 131 9.74 6.69 9.70
C GLY A 131 10.37 7.50 8.56
N TYR A 132 9.89 8.72 8.38
CA TYR A 132 10.32 9.60 7.29
C TYR A 132 10.49 11.05 7.75
N ARG A 133 11.75 11.50 7.76
CA ARG A 133 12.17 12.85 8.15
C ARG A 133 11.62 13.22 9.54
N GLN A 134 11.03 14.40 9.69
CA GLN A 134 10.48 14.90 10.95
C GLN A 134 9.05 14.46 11.24
N TYR A 135 8.41 13.70 10.34
CA TYR A 135 7.03 13.29 10.52
C TYR A 135 6.92 12.07 11.44
N MET A 136 5.81 11.99 12.17
CA MET A 136 5.54 10.84 13.04
C MET A 136 5.42 9.56 12.21
N GLY A 137 6.24 8.55 12.52
CA GLY A 137 6.21 7.22 11.93
C GLY A 137 5.39 6.24 12.78
N VAL A 138 5.35 4.97 12.34
CA VAL A 138 4.58 3.91 13.02
C VAL A 138 5.07 3.63 14.44
N SER A 139 6.36 3.81 14.70
CA SER A 139 7.00 3.49 15.98
C SER A 139 6.90 4.61 17.02
N ASP A 140 6.37 5.78 16.64
CA ASP A 140 6.21 6.90 17.57
C ASP A 140 5.10 6.61 18.59
N GLU A 141 5.33 7.03 19.84
CA GLU A 141 4.48 6.72 20.98
C GLU A 141 3.01 7.12 20.77
N GLU A 142 2.77 8.31 20.20
CA GLU A 142 1.42 8.82 19.92
C GLU A 142 0.66 7.93 18.93
N VAL A 143 1.34 7.41 17.91
CA VAL A 143 0.75 6.49 16.94
C VAL A 143 0.43 5.15 17.61
N GLN A 144 1.35 4.63 18.43
CA GLN A 144 1.12 3.38 19.16
C GLN A 144 -0.01 3.49 20.19
N GLN A 145 -0.15 4.63 20.88
CA GLN A 145 -1.29 4.91 21.76
C GLN A 145 -2.60 4.95 20.98
N MET A 146 -2.60 5.57 19.79
CA MET A 146 -3.78 5.59 18.92
C MET A 146 -4.18 4.18 18.44
N ILE A 147 -3.20 3.36 18.07
CA ILE A 147 -3.40 1.93 17.74
C ILE A 147 -4.05 1.20 18.92
N GLY A 148 -3.55 1.39 20.14
CA GLY A 148 -4.14 0.80 21.35
C GLY A 148 -5.58 1.25 21.61
N ALA A 149 -5.87 2.54 21.46
CA ALA A 149 -7.22 3.07 21.61
C ALA A 149 -8.20 2.50 20.56
N ILE A 150 -7.77 2.38 19.31
CA ILE A 150 -8.59 1.78 18.24
C ILE A 150 -8.78 0.28 18.50
N ALA A 151 -7.75 -0.44 18.94
CA ALA A 151 -7.85 -1.85 19.32
C ALA A 151 -8.85 -2.07 20.47
N HIS A 152 -8.89 -1.14 21.43
CA HIS A 152 -9.87 -1.18 22.51
C HIS A 152 -11.31 -0.98 22.01
N ILE A 153 -11.54 -0.07 21.07
CA ILE A 153 -12.87 0.09 20.45
C ILE A 153 -13.23 -1.17 19.66
N ALA A 154 -12.29 -1.74 18.91
CA ALA A 154 -12.51 -2.99 18.19
C ALA A 154 -12.86 -4.15 19.14
N ALA A 155 -12.25 -4.19 20.32
CA ALA A 155 -12.55 -5.16 21.38
C ALA A 155 -13.99 -4.98 21.91
N GLU A 156 -14.42 -3.74 22.20
CA GLU A 156 -15.81 -3.44 22.58
C GLU A 156 -16.81 -3.90 21.50
N ASN A 157 -16.46 -3.76 20.21
CA ASN A 157 -17.28 -4.28 19.11
C ASN A 157 -17.34 -5.81 19.12
N ILE A 158 -16.20 -6.51 19.27
CA ILE A 158 -16.16 -7.98 19.32
C ILE A 158 -16.97 -8.52 20.51
N ALA A 159 -16.87 -7.88 21.69
CA ALA A 159 -17.66 -8.23 22.87
C ALA A 159 -19.17 -8.08 22.65
N SER A 160 -19.58 -7.12 21.81
CA SER A 160 -20.99 -6.82 21.50
C SER A 160 -21.48 -7.54 20.23
N ALA A 161 -20.94 -8.72 19.92
CA ALA A 161 -21.23 -9.43 18.68
C ALA A 161 -22.74 -9.68 18.51
N GLY A 162 -23.26 -9.39 17.30
CA GLY A 162 -24.69 -9.48 16.98
C GLY A 162 -25.41 -8.13 16.98
N ASP A 163 -24.88 -7.13 17.69
CA ASP A 163 -25.39 -5.74 17.71
C ASP A 163 -24.32 -4.71 17.25
N SER A 164 -23.17 -5.21 16.82
CA SER A 164 -22.05 -4.42 16.37
C SER A 164 -21.54 -4.83 14.99
N ALA A 165 -20.81 -3.93 14.35
CA ALA A 165 -20.05 -4.21 13.14
C ALA A 165 -18.68 -3.50 13.16
N ILE A 166 -17.70 -4.10 12.49
CA ILE A 166 -16.43 -3.46 12.15
C ILE A 166 -16.39 -3.35 10.62
N ILE A 167 -16.46 -2.15 10.08
CA ILE A 167 -16.55 -1.89 8.64
C ILE A 167 -15.21 -1.33 8.16
N LEU A 168 -14.57 -2.05 7.23
CA LEU A 168 -13.34 -1.63 6.57
C LEU A 168 -13.65 -1.15 5.16
N SER A 169 -13.22 0.06 4.79
CA SER A 169 -13.54 0.62 3.47
C SER A 169 -12.32 1.15 2.73
N GLY A 170 -12.29 1.00 1.41
CA GLY A 170 -11.23 1.57 0.57
C GLY A 170 -11.47 1.41 -0.93
N ALA A 171 -10.57 1.98 -1.73
CA ALA A 171 -10.52 1.79 -3.17
C ALA A 171 -9.24 1.04 -3.58
N GLY A 172 -9.28 0.34 -4.73
CA GLY A 172 -8.15 -0.43 -5.25
C GLY A 172 -7.55 -1.38 -4.20
N THR A 173 -6.22 -1.40 -4.08
CA THR A 173 -5.49 -2.19 -3.07
C THR A 173 -6.06 -2.01 -1.65
N SER A 174 -6.41 -0.80 -1.23
CA SER A 174 -6.96 -0.55 0.12
C SER A 174 -8.26 -1.32 0.35
N GLY A 175 -9.16 -1.34 -0.64
CA GLY A 175 -10.41 -2.10 -0.56
C GLY A 175 -10.20 -3.61 -0.62
N ARG A 176 -9.22 -4.09 -1.40
CA ARG A 176 -8.88 -5.52 -1.43
C ARG A 176 -8.24 -6.00 -0.13
N ILE A 177 -7.45 -5.15 0.53
CA ILE A 177 -6.95 -5.40 1.88
C ILE A 177 -8.11 -5.38 2.89
N ALA A 178 -9.05 -4.45 2.78
CA ALA A 178 -10.25 -4.45 3.62
C ALA A 178 -11.02 -5.78 3.53
N PHE A 179 -11.22 -6.30 2.31
CA PHE A 179 -11.79 -7.64 2.09
C PHE A 179 -10.95 -8.76 2.74
N HIS A 180 -9.63 -8.76 2.52
CA HIS A 180 -8.71 -9.75 3.08
C HIS A 180 -8.78 -9.80 4.61
N ILE A 181 -8.66 -8.64 5.26
CA ILE A 181 -8.71 -8.51 6.72
C ILE A 181 -10.09 -8.93 7.26
N ALA A 182 -11.18 -8.44 6.64
CA ALA A 182 -12.52 -8.79 7.09
C ALA A 182 -12.77 -10.31 7.02
N ARG A 183 -12.34 -10.97 5.95
CA ARG A 183 -12.41 -12.43 5.80
C ARG A 183 -11.58 -13.14 6.87
N GLN A 184 -10.32 -12.75 7.03
CA GLN A 184 -9.37 -13.40 7.92
C GLN A 184 -9.85 -13.37 9.38
N PHE A 185 -10.28 -12.20 9.87
CA PHE A 185 -10.78 -12.06 11.24
C PHE A 185 -12.17 -12.64 11.43
N ASN A 186 -13.05 -12.64 10.42
CA ASN A 186 -14.32 -13.38 10.50
C ASN A 186 -14.09 -14.89 10.62
N ASN A 187 -13.14 -15.45 9.88
CA ASN A 187 -12.80 -16.87 10.02
C ASN A 187 -12.26 -17.17 11.42
N ARG A 188 -11.45 -16.26 11.99
CA ARG A 188 -10.96 -16.38 13.36
C ARG A 188 -12.08 -16.32 14.40
N LEU A 189 -13.04 -15.40 14.25
CA LEU A 189 -14.23 -15.33 15.11
C LEU A 189 -15.06 -16.61 15.02
N LYS A 190 -15.38 -17.09 13.81
CA LYS A 190 -16.14 -18.33 13.60
C LYS A 190 -15.47 -19.53 14.27
N ALA A 191 -14.16 -19.67 14.07
CA ALA A 191 -13.39 -20.76 14.65
C ALA A 191 -13.25 -20.66 16.18
N SER A 192 -13.62 -19.53 16.78
CA SER A 192 -13.75 -19.33 18.22
C SER A 192 -15.21 -19.33 18.70
N GLY A 193 -16.18 -19.65 17.83
CA GLY A 193 -17.61 -19.71 18.17
C GLY A 193 -18.35 -18.35 18.15
N TYR A 194 -17.71 -17.29 17.68
CA TYR A 194 -18.29 -15.94 17.63
C TYR A 194 -18.94 -15.63 16.28
N THR A 195 -19.99 -14.80 16.33
CA THR A 195 -20.64 -14.27 15.13
C THR A 195 -19.69 -13.38 14.34
N PRO A 196 -19.58 -13.56 13.01
CA PRO A 196 -18.83 -12.66 12.14
C PRO A 196 -19.35 -11.22 12.18
N ILE A 197 -18.50 -10.26 12.56
CA ILE A 197 -18.85 -8.83 12.61
C ILE A 197 -18.02 -7.96 11.69
N PHE A 198 -16.97 -8.49 11.06
CA PHE A 198 -16.16 -7.73 10.13
C PHE A 198 -16.85 -7.65 8.76
N LYS A 199 -16.96 -6.44 8.23
CA LYS A 199 -17.53 -6.13 6.92
C LYS A 199 -16.48 -5.37 6.12
N TYR A 200 -16.57 -5.44 4.79
CA TYR A 200 -15.76 -4.61 3.90
C TYR A 200 -16.68 -3.79 3.00
N SER A 201 -16.17 -2.68 2.48
CA SER A 201 -16.77 -1.87 1.42
C SER A 201 -15.64 -1.51 0.45
N ILE A 202 -15.83 -1.78 -0.84
CA ILE A 202 -14.82 -1.50 -1.86
C ILE A 202 -15.44 -0.72 -3.00
N ALA A 203 -14.80 0.39 -3.38
CA ALA A 203 -15.23 1.17 -4.53
C ALA A 203 -15.28 0.28 -5.80
N GLY A 204 -16.46 0.19 -6.42
CA GLY A 204 -16.72 -0.65 -7.59
C GLY A 204 -17.21 -2.06 -7.27
N GLY A 205 -17.52 -2.34 -5.99
CA GLY A 205 -18.09 -3.60 -5.53
C GLY A 205 -17.16 -4.79 -5.71
N ASP A 206 -17.72 -6.00 -5.65
CA ASP A 206 -16.91 -7.22 -5.69
C ASP A 206 -16.18 -7.44 -7.00
N ALA A 207 -16.63 -6.81 -8.09
CA ALA A 207 -15.87 -6.81 -9.34
C ALA A 207 -14.47 -6.18 -9.16
N ALA A 208 -14.33 -5.20 -8.26
CA ALA A 208 -13.06 -4.56 -7.96
C ALA A 208 -12.07 -5.47 -7.20
N LEU A 209 -12.51 -6.62 -6.66
CA LEU A 209 -11.62 -7.62 -6.05
C LEU A 209 -10.74 -8.32 -7.08
N PHE A 210 -11.19 -8.41 -8.33
CA PHE A 210 -10.45 -9.07 -9.42
C PHE A 210 -9.81 -8.10 -10.41
N ARG A 211 -10.49 -7.01 -10.75
CA ARG A 211 -10.04 -6.03 -11.74
C ARG A 211 -9.94 -4.62 -11.15
N SER A 212 -9.22 -3.72 -11.79
CA SER A 212 -9.26 -2.30 -11.42
C SER A 212 -10.58 -1.66 -11.87
N VAL A 213 -11.25 -0.99 -10.94
CA VAL A 213 -12.44 -0.16 -11.19
C VAL A 213 -12.20 1.23 -10.61
N GLU A 214 -11.17 1.91 -11.14
CA GLU A 214 -10.63 3.14 -10.56
C GLU A 214 -11.62 4.32 -10.55
N GLN A 215 -12.51 4.41 -11.54
CA GLN A 215 -13.50 5.48 -11.62
C GLN A 215 -14.47 5.48 -10.43
N ALA A 216 -14.69 4.32 -9.81
CA ALA A 216 -15.57 4.20 -8.65
C ALA A 216 -15.00 4.89 -7.40
N GLU A 217 -13.68 5.16 -7.33
CA GLU A 217 -13.07 5.90 -6.23
C GLU A 217 -13.60 7.35 -6.15
N ASP A 218 -14.07 7.90 -7.26
CA ASP A 218 -14.51 9.29 -7.37
C ASP A 218 -16.02 9.50 -7.26
N ASP A 219 -16.80 8.43 -6.96
CA ASP A 219 -18.26 8.50 -6.82
C ASP A 219 -18.70 8.61 -5.33
N PRO A 220 -19.09 9.80 -4.85
CA PRO A 220 -19.53 9.98 -3.47
C PRO A 220 -20.92 9.39 -3.19
N ALA A 221 -21.80 9.30 -4.18
CA ALA A 221 -23.19 8.84 -3.98
C ALA A 221 -23.22 7.33 -3.77
N THR A 222 -22.59 6.58 -4.69
CA THR A 222 -22.43 5.13 -4.56
C THR A 222 -21.70 4.76 -3.28
N ALA A 223 -20.72 5.57 -2.85
CA ALA A 223 -19.99 5.32 -1.62
C ALA A 223 -20.89 5.28 -0.37
N VAL A 224 -21.84 6.22 -0.27
CA VAL A 224 -22.78 6.27 0.85
C VAL A 224 -23.78 5.13 0.77
N ASP A 225 -24.23 4.76 -0.42
CA ASP A 225 -25.18 3.65 -0.59
C ASP A 225 -24.53 2.29 -0.29
N ASP A 226 -23.29 2.08 -0.72
CA ASP A 226 -22.50 0.90 -0.36
C ASP A 226 -22.27 0.82 1.16
N LEU A 227 -22.05 1.96 1.85
CA LEU A 227 -21.93 1.97 3.31
C LEU A 227 -23.25 1.63 4.01
N LYS A 228 -24.38 2.16 3.53
CA LYS A 228 -25.72 1.83 4.06
C LYS A 228 -26.01 0.33 3.92
N LEU A 229 -25.58 -0.28 2.81
CA LEU A 229 -25.77 -1.71 2.59
C LEU A 229 -25.03 -2.55 3.65
N VAL A 230 -23.81 -2.17 4.01
CA VAL A 230 -22.99 -2.94 4.97
C VAL A 230 -23.24 -2.57 6.43
N GLU A 231 -23.80 -1.39 6.71
CA GLU A 231 -24.21 -0.99 8.07
C GLU A 231 -25.54 -1.63 8.51
N THR A 232 -26.29 -2.21 7.56
CA THR A 232 -27.59 -2.83 7.83
C THR A 232 -27.42 -4.29 8.28
N ALA A 233 -27.94 -4.62 9.45
CA ALA A 233 -27.97 -5.96 10.01
C ALA A 233 -29.04 -6.83 9.30
N SER A 234 -28.98 -8.16 9.52
CA SER A 234 -29.95 -9.11 8.94
C SER A 234 -31.41 -8.83 9.35
N THR A 235 -31.64 -8.03 10.40
CA THR A 235 -32.95 -7.58 10.87
C THR A 235 -33.53 -6.42 10.05
N GLY A 236 -32.76 -5.81 9.15
CA GLY A 236 -33.14 -4.62 8.38
C GLY A 236 -32.86 -3.30 9.09
N SER A 237 -32.39 -3.32 10.34
CA SER A 237 -31.95 -2.13 11.10
C SER A 237 -30.43 -1.97 11.04
N HIS A 238 -29.91 -0.77 11.31
CA HIS A 238 -28.47 -0.56 11.49
C HIS A 238 -27.98 -1.16 12.81
N TYR A 239 -26.69 -1.48 12.90
CA TYR A 239 -26.04 -1.88 14.16
C TYR A 239 -25.97 -0.72 15.15
N ASN A 240 -26.17 -0.99 16.45
CA ASN A 240 -26.07 0.03 17.49
C ASN A 240 -24.63 0.50 17.77
N ARG A 241 -23.63 -0.25 17.30
CA ARG A 241 -22.21 0.08 17.46
C ARG A 241 -21.43 -0.26 16.20
N ILE A 242 -20.83 0.73 15.56
CA ILE A 242 -20.04 0.53 14.35
C ILE A 242 -18.66 1.14 14.51
N LEU A 243 -17.61 0.33 14.33
CA LEU A 243 -16.27 0.83 14.11
C LEU A 243 -16.04 0.88 12.60
N TYR A 244 -16.00 2.09 12.04
CA TYR A 244 -15.69 2.32 10.63
C TYR A 244 -14.23 2.75 10.47
N ILE A 245 -13.48 2.04 9.62
CA ILE A 245 -12.11 2.40 9.23
C ILE A 245 -12.07 2.64 7.72
N GLY A 246 -11.98 3.92 7.34
CA GLY A 246 -11.80 4.36 5.96
C GLY A 246 -10.33 4.45 5.58
N ILE A 247 -9.91 3.69 4.58
CA ILE A 247 -8.51 3.52 4.19
C ILE A 247 -8.22 4.30 2.90
N SER A 248 -7.45 5.37 3.02
CA SER A 248 -6.94 6.15 1.88
C SER A 248 -5.49 6.54 2.13
N CYS A 249 -4.55 5.82 1.52
CA CYS A 249 -3.11 6.06 1.71
C CYS A 249 -2.73 7.54 1.56
N GLY A 250 -3.28 8.20 0.54
CA GLY A 250 -3.00 9.60 0.24
C GLY A 250 -3.95 10.62 0.85
N PHE A 251 -5.00 10.21 1.58
CA PHE A 251 -6.13 11.06 1.98
C PHE A 251 -6.73 11.81 0.79
N SER A 252 -7.15 11.03 -0.20
CA SER A 252 -7.53 11.54 -1.51
C SER A 252 -8.76 10.87 -2.12
N ALA A 253 -9.15 9.69 -1.62
CA ALA A 253 -10.23 8.90 -2.20
C ALA A 253 -11.60 9.51 -1.83
N THR A 254 -12.32 10.04 -2.82
CA THR A 254 -13.65 10.64 -2.63
C THR A 254 -14.60 9.65 -1.96
N TYR A 255 -14.60 8.39 -2.43
CA TYR A 255 -15.41 7.30 -1.90
C TYR A 255 -15.29 7.16 -0.37
N VAL A 256 -14.05 7.12 0.13
CA VAL A 256 -13.78 7.00 1.57
C VAL A 256 -14.13 8.28 2.33
N GLY A 257 -13.88 9.45 1.72
CA GLY A 257 -14.21 10.75 2.29
C GLY A 257 -15.72 10.92 2.51
N ALA A 258 -16.54 10.58 1.51
CA ALA A 258 -17.99 10.67 1.56
C ALA A 258 -18.58 9.72 2.62
N GLN A 259 -18.04 8.51 2.73
CA GLN A 259 -18.41 7.57 3.78
C GLN A 259 -18.05 8.07 5.18
N LEU A 260 -16.87 8.68 5.37
CA LEU A 260 -16.48 9.31 6.62
C LEU A 260 -17.43 10.44 7.01
N GLU A 261 -17.80 11.31 6.06
CA GLU A 261 -18.76 12.40 6.26
C GLU A 261 -20.13 11.88 6.69
N TYR A 262 -20.62 10.82 6.04
CA TYR A 262 -21.87 10.18 6.41
C TYR A 262 -21.81 9.56 7.82
N ALA A 263 -20.78 8.74 8.07
CA ALA A 263 -20.60 8.00 9.31
C ALA A 263 -20.41 8.93 10.52
N MET A 264 -19.60 9.98 10.38
CA MET A 264 -19.30 10.89 11.49
C MET A 264 -20.54 11.62 12.00
N ASN A 265 -21.58 11.80 11.19
CA ASN A 265 -22.81 12.48 11.61
C ASN A 265 -23.76 11.61 12.42
N LYS A 266 -23.40 10.35 12.67
CA LYS A 266 -24.20 9.37 13.41
C LYS A 266 -23.55 9.01 14.75
N PRO A 267 -24.32 8.92 15.86
CA PRO A 267 -23.77 8.74 17.20
C PRO A 267 -23.23 7.33 17.47
N TYR A 268 -23.67 6.32 16.72
CA TYR A 268 -23.26 4.92 16.87
C TYR A 268 -21.96 4.57 16.12
N TYR A 269 -21.37 5.53 15.42
CA TYR A 269 -20.12 5.34 14.67
C TYR A 269 -18.89 5.82 15.46
N ALA A 270 -17.94 4.92 15.65
CA ALA A 270 -16.53 5.26 15.83
C ALA A 270 -15.87 5.32 14.44
N CYS A 271 -15.18 6.41 14.11
CA CYS A 271 -14.64 6.63 12.76
C CYS A 271 -13.12 6.78 12.77
N VAL A 272 -12.43 6.01 11.95
CA VAL A 272 -10.99 6.09 11.75
C VAL A 272 -10.70 6.40 10.29
N ALA A 273 -9.96 7.48 10.03
CA ALA A 273 -9.33 7.71 8.73
C ALA A 273 -7.89 7.17 8.80
N LEU A 274 -7.58 6.13 8.00
CA LEU A 274 -6.26 5.51 7.92
C LEU A 274 -5.55 5.95 6.63
N GLY A 275 -4.37 6.55 6.76
CA GLY A 275 -3.54 6.98 5.64
C GLY A 275 -2.08 7.20 6.04
N PHE A 276 -1.28 7.76 5.13
CA PHE A 276 0.17 7.92 5.32
C PHE A 276 0.70 9.30 4.91
N ASN A 277 -0.22 10.27 4.78
CA ASN A 277 0.11 11.69 4.60
C ASN A 277 -0.26 12.46 5.87
N PRO A 278 0.58 13.38 6.36
CA PRO A 278 0.14 14.35 7.36
C PRO A 278 -1.20 14.95 6.96
N GLN A 279 -2.12 15.13 7.90
CA GLN A 279 -3.46 15.64 7.61
C GLN A 279 -3.43 16.96 6.83
N ALA A 280 -2.45 17.84 7.12
CA ALA A 280 -2.23 19.11 6.42
C ALA A 280 -1.99 18.97 4.88
N LEU A 281 -1.60 17.77 4.44
CA LEU A 281 -1.34 17.41 3.05
C LEU A 281 -2.44 16.54 2.42
N ALA A 282 -3.57 16.34 3.11
CA ALA A 282 -4.76 15.72 2.51
C ALA A 282 -5.28 16.57 1.33
N ARG A 283 -6.02 15.94 0.40
CA ARG A 283 -6.53 16.62 -0.79
C ARG A 283 -7.50 17.74 -0.41
N LYS A 284 -7.19 18.96 -0.83
CA LYS A 284 -7.97 20.20 -0.59
C LYS A 284 -8.95 20.55 -1.70
N THR A 285 -8.76 19.95 -2.88
CA THR A 285 -9.63 20.18 -4.04
C THR A 285 -11.04 19.68 -3.75
N LEU A 286 -12.04 20.51 -4.04
CA LEU A 286 -13.45 20.13 -3.96
C LEU A 286 -13.81 19.13 -5.07
N VAL A 287 -14.65 18.17 -4.74
CA VAL A 287 -15.13 17.16 -5.69
C VAL A 287 -16.55 17.47 -6.14
N SER A 288 -16.76 17.53 -7.46
CA SER A 288 -18.09 17.71 -8.06
C SER A 288 -19.03 16.59 -7.60
N GLY A 289 -20.25 16.94 -7.21
CA GLY A 289 -21.23 15.99 -6.65
C GLY A 289 -21.06 15.67 -5.16
N TRP A 290 -19.94 16.07 -4.53
CA TRP A 290 -19.73 15.94 -3.08
C TRP A 290 -19.78 17.28 -2.35
N GLY A 291 -19.18 18.33 -2.93
CA GLY A 291 -19.22 19.70 -2.39
C GLY A 291 -18.21 19.99 -1.27
N THR A 292 -17.39 19.02 -0.88
CA THR A 292 -16.33 19.17 0.14
C THR A 292 -15.02 18.53 -0.32
N SER A 293 -14.01 18.47 0.56
CA SER A 293 -12.69 17.90 0.32
C SER A 293 -12.27 16.92 1.42
N PHE A 294 -11.35 16.01 1.11
CA PHE A 294 -10.84 15.05 2.10
C PHE A 294 -10.11 15.76 3.25
N PHE A 295 -9.43 16.87 2.96
CA PHE A 295 -8.83 17.74 3.98
C PHE A 295 -9.87 18.22 5.00
N ALA A 296 -11.01 18.75 4.54
CA ALA A 296 -12.08 19.22 5.42
C ALA A 296 -12.65 18.08 6.29
N ILE A 297 -12.81 16.88 5.72
CA ILE A 297 -13.30 15.71 6.48
C ILE A 297 -12.32 15.28 7.57
N THR A 298 -11.03 15.19 7.25
CA THR A 298 -10.01 14.84 8.24
C THR A 298 -9.85 15.91 9.31
N GLU A 299 -10.02 17.19 8.97
CA GLU A 299 -10.06 18.29 9.94
C GLU A 299 -11.25 18.15 10.89
N ALA A 300 -12.44 17.89 10.36
CA ALA A 300 -13.64 17.70 11.17
C ALA A 300 -13.54 16.47 12.08
N LEU A 301 -12.90 15.39 11.61
CA LEU A 301 -12.63 14.20 12.42
C LEU A 301 -11.66 14.49 13.57
N LEU A 302 -10.60 15.26 13.32
CA LEU A 302 -9.68 15.74 14.36
C LEU A 302 -10.36 16.67 15.37
N GLN A 303 -11.24 17.55 14.91
CA GLN A 303 -12.01 18.42 15.80
C GLN A 303 -12.93 17.61 16.71
N LYS A 304 -13.65 16.61 16.17
CA LYS A 304 -14.46 15.68 16.98
C LYS A 304 -13.62 14.91 17.99
N HIS A 305 -12.44 14.45 17.59
CA HIS A 305 -11.49 13.80 18.51
C HIS A 305 -11.12 14.73 19.68
N LYS A 306 -10.70 15.97 19.36
CA LYS A 306 -10.24 16.96 20.36
C LYS A 306 -11.36 17.40 21.31
N ASN A 307 -12.56 17.58 20.80
CA ASN A 307 -13.72 18.03 21.58
C ASN A 307 -14.29 16.93 22.49
N ALA A 308 -14.01 15.66 22.20
CA ALA A 308 -14.43 14.55 23.04
C ALA A 308 -13.52 14.44 24.29
N PRO A 309 -14.10 14.17 25.48
CA PRO A 309 -13.34 13.83 26.67
C PRO A 309 -12.35 12.70 26.38
N VAL A 310 -11.15 12.76 26.96
CA VAL A 310 -10.03 11.84 26.66
C VAL A 310 -10.45 10.36 26.74
N GLY A 311 -11.23 9.97 27.74
CA GLY A 311 -11.74 8.59 27.89
C GLY A 311 -12.88 8.17 26.95
N SER A 312 -13.50 9.12 26.24
CA SER A 312 -14.68 8.90 25.39
C SER A 312 -14.39 9.17 23.90
N ARG A 313 -13.11 9.28 23.51
CA ARG A 313 -12.74 9.55 22.12
C ARG A 313 -12.99 8.31 21.26
N ARG A 314 -13.76 8.48 20.19
CA ARG A 314 -14.15 7.42 19.23
C ARG A 314 -13.79 7.75 17.77
N HIS A 315 -13.20 8.92 17.53
CA HIS A 315 -12.86 9.39 16.19
C HIS A 315 -11.35 9.61 16.08
N PHE A 316 -10.71 9.15 15.02
CA PHE A 316 -9.25 9.17 14.89
C PHE A 316 -8.78 9.40 13.45
N VAL A 317 -7.69 10.16 13.28
CA VAL A 317 -6.91 10.18 12.04
C VAL A 317 -5.61 9.42 12.32
N LEU A 318 -5.57 8.14 11.94
CA LEU A 318 -4.39 7.30 12.08
C LEU A 318 -3.50 7.49 10.85
N SER A 319 -2.46 8.31 11.01
CA SER A 319 -1.63 8.75 9.88
C SER A 319 -0.12 8.73 10.14
N PRO A 320 0.48 7.56 10.43
CA PRO A 320 1.93 7.45 10.45
C PRO A 320 2.51 7.71 9.05
N VAL A 321 3.61 8.46 8.97
CA VAL A 321 4.25 8.80 7.70
C VAL A 321 5.38 7.83 7.41
N ILE A 322 5.21 7.04 6.35
CA ILE A 322 6.13 5.97 5.92
C ILE A 322 7.03 6.38 4.75
N GLY A 323 6.99 7.65 4.36
CA GLY A 323 7.77 8.23 3.26
C GLY A 323 7.24 7.89 1.86
N PRO A 324 7.82 8.48 0.80
CA PRO A 324 7.37 8.30 -0.59
C PRO A 324 7.64 6.89 -1.12
N GLU A 325 6.84 6.44 -2.08
CA GLU A 325 6.98 5.10 -2.68
C GLU A 325 8.22 4.98 -3.59
N ALA A 326 8.74 3.75 -3.76
CA ALA A 326 9.88 3.49 -4.65
C ALA A 326 9.58 3.84 -6.11
N VAL A 327 8.36 3.52 -6.54
CA VAL A 327 7.75 4.06 -7.76
C VAL A 327 6.68 5.05 -7.31
N GLN A 328 6.86 6.33 -7.64
CA GLN A 328 6.04 7.44 -7.21
C GLN A 328 4.54 7.15 -7.43
N GLY A 329 3.73 7.30 -6.36
CA GLY A 329 2.28 7.12 -6.40
C GLY A 329 1.79 5.67 -6.32
N SER A 330 2.69 4.68 -6.35
CA SER A 330 2.37 3.23 -6.29
C SER A 330 2.01 2.78 -4.86
N SER A 331 0.86 3.26 -4.35
CA SER A 331 0.40 3.00 -2.99
C SER A 331 0.12 1.52 -2.67
N ARG A 332 0.12 0.63 -3.67
CA ARG A 332 0.06 -0.83 -3.48
C ARG A 332 1.29 -1.40 -2.77
N MET A 333 2.41 -0.67 -2.81
CA MET A 333 3.70 -1.05 -2.23
C MET A 333 3.71 -0.79 -0.73
N LYS A 334 4.41 0.25 -0.24
CA LYS A 334 4.54 0.51 1.19
C LYS A 334 3.21 0.84 1.83
N GLY A 335 2.39 1.66 1.19
CA GLY A 335 1.05 2.02 1.69
C GLY A 335 0.23 0.78 1.99
N GLY A 336 0.06 -0.11 1.00
CA GLY A 336 -0.67 -1.36 1.18
C GLY A 336 -0.04 -2.30 2.22
N SER A 337 1.29 -2.43 2.26
CA SER A 337 1.96 -3.27 3.26
C SER A 337 1.77 -2.73 4.69
N ALA A 338 1.91 -1.41 4.88
CA ALA A 338 1.69 -0.76 6.16
C ALA A 338 0.22 -0.82 6.59
N THR A 339 -0.74 -0.68 5.66
CA THR A 339 -2.17 -0.84 5.95
C THR A 339 -2.46 -2.25 6.46
N LYS A 340 -1.98 -3.29 5.76
CA LYS A 340 -2.18 -4.70 6.18
C LYS A 340 -1.64 -4.92 7.59
N MET A 341 -0.39 -4.52 7.82
CA MET A 341 0.29 -4.64 9.12
C MET A 341 -0.49 -3.93 10.24
N LEU A 342 -0.87 -2.67 10.06
CA LEU A 342 -1.56 -1.89 11.10
C LEU A 342 -2.91 -2.49 11.46
N LEU A 343 -3.69 -2.93 10.47
CA LEU A 343 -5.00 -3.55 10.71
C LEU A 343 -4.85 -4.92 11.40
N GLU A 344 -3.89 -5.74 10.97
CA GLU A 344 -3.61 -7.02 11.62
C GLU A 344 -3.17 -6.84 13.07
N ILE A 345 -2.33 -5.84 13.37
CA ILE A 345 -1.94 -5.51 14.76
C ILE A 345 -3.17 -5.10 15.56
N ILE A 346 -3.95 -4.11 15.09
CA ILE A 346 -5.12 -3.58 15.80
C ILE A 346 -6.11 -4.70 16.15
N PHE A 347 -6.48 -5.51 15.16
CA PHE A 347 -7.50 -6.54 15.35
C PHE A 347 -6.97 -7.79 16.06
N SER A 348 -5.67 -8.09 15.96
CA SER A 348 -5.08 -9.19 16.75
C SER A 348 -5.02 -8.85 18.24
N LEU A 349 -4.69 -7.60 18.59
CA LEU A 349 -4.77 -7.11 19.97
C LEU A 349 -6.19 -7.23 20.51
N ALA A 350 -7.18 -6.76 19.75
CA ALA A 350 -8.60 -6.83 20.13
C ALA A 350 -9.09 -8.27 20.30
N CYS A 351 -8.79 -9.16 19.34
CA CYS A 351 -9.20 -10.55 19.39
C CYS A 351 -8.48 -11.33 20.50
N SER A 352 -7.18 -11.11 20.72
CA SER A 352 -6.47 -11.76 21.82
C SER A 352 -7.10 -11.40 23.17
N PHE A 353 -7.47 -10.13 23.35
CA PHE A 353 -8.09 -9.64 24.56
C PHE A 353 -9.50 -10.20 24.79
N GLU A 354 -10.37 -10.13 23.78
CA GLU A 354 -11.77 -10.55 23.93
C GLU A 354 -11.96 -12.06 23.89
N LEU A 355 -11.27 -12.73 22.95
CA LEU A 355 -11.42 -14.17 22.73
C LEU A 355 -10.46 -15.00 23.61
N LYS A 356 -9.65 -14.34 24.44
CA LYS A 356 -8.62 -14.95 25.30
C LYS A 356 -7.67 -15.86 24.50
N LEU A 357 -7.33 -15.44 23.28
CA LEU A 357 -6.42 -16.17 22.40
C LEU A 357 -4.96 -15.79 22.67
N PRO A 358 -4.03 -16.75 22.57
CA PRO A 358 -2.60 -16.43 22.61
C PRO A 358 -2.25 -15.48 21.46
N LEU A 359 -1.30 -14.59 21.72
CA LEU A 359 -0.86 -13.57 20.78
C LEU A 359 0.62 -13.78 20.48
N ALA A 360 0.95 -14.20 19.25
CA ALA A 360 2.33 -14.41 18.80
C ALA A 360 3.16 -15.23 19.81
N GLY A 361 2.69 -16.44 20.11
CA GLY A 361 3.34 -17.40 21.01
C GLY A 361 3.24 -17.09 22.50
N GLN A 362 2.71 -15.91 22.88
CA GLN A 362 2.53 -15.52 24.28
C GLN A 362 1.10 -15.74 24.76
N PRO A 363 0.89 -15.88 26.10
CA PRO A 363 -0.43 -15.94 26.69
C PRO A 363 -1.33 -14.78 26.25
N ALA A 364 -2.64 -15.00 26.29
CA ALA A 364 -3.62 -14.00 25.92
C ALA A 364 -3.50 -12.72 26.74
N ILE A 365 -3.95 -11.61 26.16
CA ILE A 365 -4.03 -10.32 26.86
C ILE A 365 -5.13 -10.40 27.93
N VAL A 366 -4.74 -10.28 29.20
CA VAL A 366 -5.65 -10.30 30.36
C VAL A 366 -5.36 -9.08 31.24
N LEU A 367 -6.41 -8.38 31.68
CA LEU A 367 -6.31 -7.39 32.75
C LEU A 367 -6.23 -8.14 34.07
N LYS A 368 -5.09 -8.07 34.77
CA LYS A 368 -4.98 -8.60 36.13
C LYS A 368 -5.88 -7.78 37.07
N THR A 369 -6.64 -8.43 37.94
CA THR A 369 -7.30 -7.73 39.06
C THR A 369 -6.27 -7.35 40.13
N GLU A 370 -6.56 -6.35 40.97
CA GLU A 370 -5.64 -5.95 42.05
C GLU A 370 -5.36 -7.10 43.04
N GLU A 371 -6.30 -8.04 43.22
CA GLU A 371 -6.12 -9.25 44.04
C GLU A 371 -5.18 -10.28 43.40
N GLU A 372 -5.19 -10.44 42.07
CA GLU A 372 -4.29 -11.35 41.35
C GLU A 372 -2.85 -10.83 41.26
N ALA A 373 -2.65 -9.51 41.28
CA ALA A 373 -1.32 -8.90 41.33
C ALA A 373 -0.63 -9.07 42.70
N ALA A 374 -1.41 -9.25 43.78
CA ALA A 374 -0.92 -9.49 45.14
C ALA A 374 -0.62 -10.96 45.44
N GLY A 375 -1.08 -11.90 44.59
CA GLY A 375 -0.99 -13.34 44.81
C GLY A 375 0.21 -14.06 44.18
N GLU A 376 1.08 -13.37 43.42
CA GLU A 376 2.33 -13.98 42.95
C GLU A 376 3.38 -13.95 44.08
N PRO A 377 3.78 -15.11 44.66
CA PRO A 377 4.86 -15.13 45.63
C PRO A 377 6.14 -14.74 44.89
N VAL A 378 6.74 -13.62 45.30
CA VAL A 378 8.12 -13.28 44.98
C VAL A 378 8.97 -14.47 45.43
N LYS A 379 9.42 -15.31 44.49
CA LYS A 379 10.44 -16.32 44.78
C LYS A 379 11.69 -15.57 45.20
N ALA A 380 11.92 -15.53 46.50
CA ALA A 380 13.20 -15.14 47.07
C ALA A 380 14.27 -16.10 46.54
N SER A 381 15.05 -15.66 45.55
CA SER A 381 16.33 -16.27 45.25
C SER A 381 17.27 -15.98 46.43
N GLY A 382 17.73 -17.04 47.10
CA GLY A 382 18.57 -16.99 48.29
C GLY A 382 19.97 -16.39 48.07
N PRO A 383 20.75 -16.22 49.15
CA PRO A 383 21.96 -15.42 49.15
C PRO A 383 23.17 -16.18 48.61
N GLY A 384 23.94 -15.53 47.75
CA GLY A 384 25.37 -15.78 47.56
C GLY A 384 25.77 -16.81 46.50
N THR A 385 26.20 -16.31 45.34
CA THR A 385 27.58 -16.49 44.85
C THR A 385 27.85 -15.38 43.84
N GLU A 386 28.47 -14.30 44.32
CA GLU A 386 29.11 -13.31 43.45
C GLU A 386 30.28 -13.98 42.72
N SER A 387 30.15 -14.18 41.41
CA SER A 387 31.31 -14.26 40.51
C SER A 387 30.94 -13.76 39.11
N SER A 388 31.45 -12.56 38.81
CA SER A 388 31.82 -12.04 37.49
C SER A 388 31.06 -12.55 36.25
N GLN A 389 29.97 -11.86 35.89
CA GLN A 389 29.64 -11.60 34.47
C GLN A 389 28.78 -10.33 34.25
N GLY A 390 28.91 -9.34 35.13
CA GLY A 390 28.36 -7.98 34.97
C GLY A 390 29.35 -6.98 34.33
N GLY A 391 30.34 -7.47 33.57
CA GLY A 391 31.50 -6.69 33.14
C GLY A 391 31.70 -6.50 31.63
N LEU A 392 30.77 -6.91 30.76
CA LEU A 392 30.96 -6.78 29.30
C LEU A 392 29.83 -6.05 28.54
N MET A 393 28.72 -5.72 29.18
CA MET A 393 27.65 -4.89 28.59
C MET A 393 27.71 -3.42 29.03
N GLY A 394 28.56 -3.08 30.00
CA GLY A 394 28.80 -1.71 30.48
C GLY A 394 30.04 -1.01 29.89
N MET A 395 30.86 -1.71 29.09
CA MET A 395 32.12 -1.16 28.54
C MET A 395 32.13 -0.96 27.01
N LEU A 396 31.04 -1.27 26.31
CA LEU A 396 30.86 -0.88 24.90
C LEU A 396 29.91 0.32 24.69
N GLY A 397 29.37 0.88 25.79
CA GLY A 397 28.57 2.11 25.79
C GLY A 397 29.33 3.39 26.15
N GLY A 398 30.67 3.31 26.31
CA GLY A 398 31.49 4.37 26.91
C GLY A 398 32.43 5.13 26.00
N LEU A 399 32.34 4.99 24.67
CA LEU A 399 33.27 5.64 23.73
C LEU A 399 32.62 6.29 22.50
N ILE A 400 31.36 6.70 22.61
CA ILE A 400 30.75 7.67 21.68
C ILE A 400 30.17 8.81 22.52
N GLY A 401 30.88 9.94 22.52
CA GLY A 401 30.60 11.08 23.36
C GLY A 401 29.23 11.72 23.10
N GLY A 402 28.50 11.98 24.18
CA GLY A 402 27.94 13.31 24.45
C GLY A 402 26.98 13.92 23.42
N GLY A 403 26.13 13.16 22.76
CA GLY A 403 25.00 13.70 22.01
C GLY A 403 23.79 13.94 22.92
N LYS A 404 23.61 15.15 23.46
CA LYS A 404 22.34 15.54 24.11
C LYS A 404 21.17 15.21 23.19
N ALA A 405 20.21 14.42 23.68
CA ALA A 405 18.92 14.21 23.05
C ALA A 405 18.30 15.57 22.71
N VAL A 406 18.28 15.93 21.43
CA VAL A 406 17.59 17.13 20.97
C VAL A 406 16.10 16.83 21.10
N ALA A 407 15.44 17.50 22.04
CA ALA A 407 14.00 17.47 22.16
C ALA A 407 13.39 17.83 20.80
N ARG A 408 12.79 16.84 20.13
CA ARG A 408 11.98 17.08 18.93
C ARG A 408 10.89 18.07 19.35
N GLY A 409 10.79 19.19 18.65
CA GLY A 409 9.80 20.24 18.92
C GLY A 409 8.43 19.60 19.12
N SER A 410 7.86 19.82 20.30
CA SER A 410 6.58 19.23 20.69
C SER A 410 5.48 19.83 19.83
N ALA A 411 5.06 19.10 18.80
CA ALA A 411 3.70 19.20 18.33
C ALA A 411 2.77 19.04 19.56
N PRO A 412 1.64 19.76 19.64
CA PRO A 412 0.77 19.68 20.81
C PRO A 412 0.37 18.23 21.05
N ARG A 413 0.85 17.65 22.16
CA ARG A 413 0.58 16.26 22.56
C ARG A 413 -0.94 16.01 22.54
N MET A 414 -1.42 15.10 21.70
CA MET A 414 -2.80 14.63 21.81
C MET A 414 -2.92 13.76 23.07
N ALA A 415 -3.71 14.20 24.05
CA ALA A 415 -3.97 13.41 25.26
C ALA A 415 -4.80 12.16 24.91
N MET A 416 -4.23 10.95 24.99
CA MET A 416 -4.91 9.69 24.66
C MET A 416 -5.60 9.06 25.88
N PRO A 417 -6.60 8.15 25.69
CA PRO A 417 -7.24 7.44 26.79
C PRO A 417 -6.21 6.72 27.68
N ASP A 418 -6.10 7.14 28.95
CA ASP A 418 -5.14 6.58 29.90
C ASP A 418 -5.74 5.41 30.71
N ASN A 419 -6.28 4.40 30.03
CA ASN A 419 -6.84 3.21 30.69
C ASN A 419 -5.87 2.01 30.63
N ALA A 420 -5.99 1.09 31.59
CA ALA A 420 -5.07 -0.05 31.74
C ALA A 420 -5.01 -0.94 30.49
N ALA A 421 -6.14 -1.13 29.79
CA ALA A 421 -6.21 -1.90 28.55
C ALA A 421 -5.41 -1.24 27.43
N SER A 422 -5.51 0.08 27.26
CA SER A 422 -4.78 0.82 26.23
C SER A 422 -3.27 0.81 26.45
N LYS A 423 -2.80 0.87 27.71
CA LYS A 423 -1.38 0.71 28.06
C LYS A 423 -0.85 -0.68 27.71
N LEU A 424 -1.64 -1.71 28.00
CA LEU A 424 -1.30 -3.09 27.67
C LEU A 424 -1.25 -3.33 26.15
N PHE A 425 -2.22 -2.76 25.41
CA PHE A 425 -2.21 -2.78 23.95
C PHE A 425 -1.04 -2.03 23.34
N HIS A 426 -0.63 -0.90 23.92
CA HIS A 426 0.54 -0.17 23.48
C HIS A 426 1.83 -1.02 23.57
N ALA A 427 2.06 -1.68 24.71
CA ALA A 427 3.24 -2.53 24.91
C ALA A 427 3.24 -3.73 23.95
N GLN A 428 2.10 -4.42 23.81
CA GLN A 428 1.97 -5.55 22.90
C GLN A 428 2.07 -5.13 21.43
N GLY A 429 1.46 -4.00 21.04
CA GLY A 429 1.53 -3.44 19.69
C GLY A 429 2.96 -3.15 19.25
N THR A 430 3.77 -2.57 20.14
CA THR A 430 5.20 -2.33 19.89
C THR A 430 5.97 -3.63 19.64
N ARG A 431 5.67 -4.69 20.40
CA ARG A 431 6.25 -6.03 20.19
C ARG A 431 5.87 -6.60 18.82
N LEU A 432 4.58 -6.53 18.45
CA LEU A 432 4.11 -7.04 17.16
C LEU A 432 4.73 -6.28 15.98
N LEU A 433 4.92 -4.96 16.12
CA LEU A 433 5.60 -4.15 15.12
C LEU A 433 7.04 -4.63 14.86
N ALA A 434 7.79 -4.95 15.92
CA ALA A 434 9.15 -5.50 15.79
C ALA A 434 9.18 -6.86 15.07
N MET A 435 8.13 -7.68 15.23
CA MET A 435 7.98 -8.95 14.50
C MET A 435 7.75 -8.74 13.00
N TYR A 436 6.94 -7.74 12.62
CA TYR A 436 6.79 -7.35 11.22
C TYR A 436 8.08 -6.78 10.63
N GLU A 437 8.85 -6.00 11.40
CA GLU A 437 10.16 -5.52 10.96
C GLU A 437 11.12 -6.68 10.70
N ALA A 438 11.15 -7.68 11.60
CA ALA A 438 11.94 -8.88 11.43
C ALA A 438 11.52 -9.69 10.18
N THR A 439 10.21 -9.80 9.96
CA THR A 439 9.64 -10.44 8.75
C THR A 439 10.08 -9.70 7.48
N LEU A 440 9.99 -8.36 7.45
CA LEU A 440 10.42 -7.55 6.31
C LEU A 440 11.91 -7.76 6.04
N ARG A 441 12.74 -7.69 7.08
CA ARG A 441 14.20 -7.82 6.98
C ARG A 441 14.59 -9.17 6.40
N ALA A 442 14.00 -10.26 6.90
CA ALA A 442 14.26 -11.61 6.42
C ALA A 442 13.73 -11.85 5.00
N THR A 443 12.57 -11.28 4.66
CA THR A 443 12.04 -11.36 3.29
C THR A 443 13.01 -10.78 2.27
N HIS A 444 13.60 -9.62 2.58
CA HIS A 444 14.60 -8.96 1.73
C HIS A 444 16.00 -9.61 1.76
N GLN A 445 16.20 -10.68 2.53
CA GLN A 445 17.40 -11.52 2.47
C GLN A 445 17.27 -12.67 1.46
N SER A 446 16.07 -12.90 0.92
CA SER A 446 15.85 -13.89 -0.13
C SER A 446 16.44 -13.46 -1.48
N GLU A 447 16.75 -14.43 -2.34
CA GLU A 447 17.43 -14.25 -3.63
C GLU A 447 16.46 -13.80 -4.75
N MET A 448 15.61 -12.81 -4.47
CA MET A 448 14.62 -12.29 -5.42
C MET A 448 15.24 -11.83 -6.75
N GLU A 449 16.46 -11.30 -6.71
CA GLU A 449 17.21 -10.86 -7.88
C GLU A 449 17.51 -11.99 -8.87
N GLN A 450 17.54 -13.25 -8.44
CA GLN A 450 17.81 -14.40 -9.31
C GLN A 450 16.59 -14.79 -10.13
N VAL A 451 15.37 -14.57 -9.61
CA VAL A 451 14.11 -14.92 -10.29
C VAL A 451 13.46 -13.73 -11.01
N LEU A 452 13.86 -12.50 -10.67
CA LEU A 452 13.38 -11.29 -11.34
C LEU A 452 13.56 -11.29 -12.88
N PRO A 453 14.69 -11.78 -13.45
CA PRO A 453 14.85 -11.92 -14.90
C PRO A 453 13.76 -12.77 -15.55
N LEU A 454 13.33 -13.85 -14.90
CA LEU A 454 12.31 -14.76 -15.41
C LEU A 454 10.97 -14.05 -15.69
N MET A 455 10.50 -13.28 -14.71
CA MET A 455 9.26 -12.50 -14.85
C MET A 455 9.44 -11.38 -15.88
N THR A 456 10.62 -10.76 -15.91
CA THR A 456 10.97 -9.71 -16.87
C THR A 456 10.89 -10.23 -18.30
N GLU A 457 11.51 -11.37 -18.59
CA GLU A 457 11.54 -11.98 -19.92
C GLU A 457 10.16 -12.45 -20.37
N THR A 458 9.37 -13.01 -19.44
CA THR A 458 7.98 -13.39 -19.70
C THR A 458 7.16 -12.19 -20.17
N LEU A 459 7.17 -11.09 -19.40
CA LEU A 459 6.42 -9.88 -19.76
C LEU A 459 6.99 -9.20 -21.02
N ARG A 460 8.31 -9.19 -21.20
CA ARG A 460 8.96 -8.64 -22.40
C ARG A 460 8.54 -9.39 -23.66
N ALA A 461 8.35 -10.70 -23.57
CA ALA A 461 7.84 -11.53 -24.65
C ALA A 461 6.32 -11.38 -24.90
N GLY A 462 5.62 -10.54 -24.12
CA GLY A 462 4.17 -10.37 -24.20
C GLY A 462 3.39 -11.60 -23.74
N ARG A 463 4.00 -12.41 -22.86
CA ARG A 463 3.46 -13.66 -22.31
C ARG A 463 2.89 -13.45 -20.92
N SER A 464 2.13 -14.45 -20.47
CA SER A 464 1.35 -14.35 -19.24
C SER A 464 2.09 -14.92 -18.04
N ILE A 465 1.91 -14.24 -16.90
CA ILE A 465 2.26 -14.71 -15.56
C ILE A 465 0.96 -15.10 -14.84
N TRP A 466 0.90 -16.33 -14.33
CA TRP A 466 -0.27 -16.85 -13.61
C TRP A 466 0.09 -17.27 -12.19
N TYR A 467 -0.47 -16.57 -11.20
CA TYR A 467 -0.37 -16.97 -9.79
C TYR A 467 -1.40 -18.05 -9.47
N LEU A 468 -0.92 -19.19 -8.98
CA LEU A 468 -1.76 -20.25 -8.45
C LEU A 468 -1.50 -20.39 -6.95
N GLY A 469 -2.55 -20.43 -6.15
CA GLY A 469 -2.43 -20.72 -4.73
C GLY A 469 -3.77 -21.10 -4.11
N SER A 470 -3.76 -21.30 -2.81
CA SER A 470 -4.96 -21.47 -2.00
C SER A 470 -5.08 -20.38 -0.94
N GLY A 471 -6.29 -20.25 -0.39
CA GLY A 471 -6.56 -19.41 0.78
C GLY A 471 -6.03 -17.97 0.64
N SER A 472 -5.28 -17.53 1.65
CA SER A 472 -4.74 -16.18 1.71
C SER A 472 -3.56 -15.94 0.76
N ALA A 473 -2.72 -16.96 0.51
CA ALA A 473 -1.61 -16.84 -0.44
C ALA A 473 -2.12 -16.51 -1.86
N ALA A 474 -3.20 -17.17 -2.29
CA ALA A 474 -3.85 -16.89 -3.57
C ALA A 474 -4.40 -15.46 -3.64
N LEU A 475 -5.05 -15.01 -2.56
CA LEU A 475 -5.62 -13.66 -2.48
C LEU A 475 -4.53 -12.58 -2.56
N VAL A 476 -3.38 -12.78 -1.91
CA VAL A 476 -2.21 -11.88 -2.05
C VAL A 476 -1.74 -11.82 -3.50
N GLY A 477 -1.69 -12.95 -4.20
CA GLY A 477 -1.41 -13.01 -5.64
C GLY A 477 -2.43 -12.25 -6.50
N MET A 478 -3.72 -12.39 -6.20
CA MET A 478 -4.79 -11.65 -6.90
C MET A 478 -4.69 -10.14 -6.68
N ILE A 479 -4.35 -9.71 -5.46
CA ILE A 479 -4.14 -8.29 -5.14
C ILE A 479 -3.01 -7.72 -5.99
N ASP A 480 -1.85 -8.39 -6.05
CA ASP A 480 -0.72 -7.94 -6.88
C ASP A 480 -1.06 -7.92 -8.38
N ALA A 481 -1.74 -8.95 -8.89
CA ALA A 481 -2.13 -9.05 -10.30
C ALA A 481 -3.08 -7.93 -10.73
N SER A 482 -4.10 -7.63 -9.91
CA SER A 482 -5.14 -6.65 -10.23
C SER A 482 -4.61 -5.21 -10.41
N GLU A 483 -3.46 -4.90 -9.79
CA GLU A 483 -2.84 -3.58 -9.82
C GLU A 483 -1.94 -3.33 -11.04
N GLN A 484 -1.56 -4.38 -11.77
CA GLN A 484 -0.65 -4.26 -12.92
C GLN A 484 -1.26 -3.43 -14.05
N VAL A 485 -2.58 -3.53 -14.23
CA VAL A 485 -3.33 -2.85 -15.30
C VAL A 485 -3.36 -1.34 -15.08
N ALA A 486 -3.71 -0.90 -13.86
CA ALA A 486 -3.79 0.52 -13.54
C ALA A 486 -2.39 1.16 -13.47
N THR A 487 -1.45 0.49 -12.80
CA THR A 487 -0.10 1.01 -12.50
C THR A 487 0.80 1.08 -13.75
N PHE A 488 0.83 0.02 -14.56
CA PHE A 488 1.82 -0.13 -15.64
C PHE A 488 1.19 -0.22 -17.04
N GLY A 489 -0.12 0.00 -17.15
CA GLY A 489 -0.82 -0.11 -18.42
C GLY A 489 -0.87 -1.53 -18.99
N ALA A 490 -0.62 -2.54 -18.14
CA ALA A 490 -0.64 -3.94 -18.54
C ALA A 490 -2.01 -4.35 -19.10
N LYS A 491 -2.04 -5.43 -19.89
CA LYS A 491 -3.28 -6.08 -20.32
C LYS A 491 -3.77 -6.97 -19.17
N GLU A 492 -5.08 -7.17 -19.03
CA GLU A 492 -5.66 -8.01 -17.96
C GLU A 492 -5.15 -9.47 -18.00
N LYS A 493 -4.66 -9.93 -19.15
CA LYS A 493 -4.08 -11.27 -19.32
C LYS A 493 -2.61 -11.37 -18.93
N ASP A 494 -1.89 -10.26 -18.76
CA ASP A 494 -0.44 -10.27 -18.59
C ASP A 494 -0.06 -10.85 -17.21
N VAL A 495 -0.82 -10.52 -16.17
CA VAL A 495 -0.65 -11.08 -14.82
C VAL A 495 -2.03 -11.40 -14.24
N ARG A 496 -2.27 -12.64 -13.81
CA ARG A 496 -3.56 -13.07 -13.21
C ARG A 496 -3.36 -13.98 -12.02
N GLY A 497 -4.24 -13.87 -11.02
CA GLY A 497 -4.31 -14.79 -9.89
C GLY A 497 -5.49 -15.76 -9.96
N PHE A 498 -5.25 -16.98 -9.46
CA PHE A 498 -6.23 -18.06 -9.35
C PHE A 498 -6.18 -18.70 -7.96
N VAL A 499 -7.35 -19.12 -7.49
CA VAL A 499 -7.56 -19.64 -6.13
C VAL A 499 -8.11 -21.06 -6.20
N VAL A 500 -7.53 -22.00 -5.47
CA VAL A 500 -8.12 -23.34 -5.30
C VAL A 500 -9.54 -23.20 -4.73
N GLY A 501 -10.55 -23.77 -5.41
CA GLY A 501 -11.97 -23.64 -5.03
C GLY A 501 -12.63 -22.30 -5.38
N GLY A 502 -11.93 -21.36 -6.02
CA GLY A 502 -12.50 -20.12 -6.53
C GLY A 502 -13.04 -19.15 -5.46
N TRP A 503 -14.06 -18.35 -5.81
CA TRP A 503 -14.64 -17.33 -4.93
C TRP A 503 -15.30 -17.91 -3.67
N GLU A 504 -15.84 -19.13 -3.78
CA GLU A 504 -16.45 -19.83 -2.65
C GLU A 504 -15.42 -20.12 -1.55
N ALA A 505 -14.20 -20.53 -1.92
CA ALA A 505 -13.09 -20.73 -0.98
C ALA A 505 -12.64 -19.40 -0.31
N LEU A 506 -12.95 -18.26 -0.92
CA LEU A 506 -12.75 -16.95 -0.33
C LEU A 506 -13.95 -16.46 0.51
N GLY A 507 -15.03 -17.24 0.59
CA GLY A 507 -16.23 -16.90 1.37
C GLY A 507 -17.18 -15.93 0.67
N LEU A 508 -17.04 -15.75 -0.65
CA LEU A 508 -17.93 -14.92 -1.47
C LEU A 508 -18.99 -15.81 -2.14
N TYR A 509 -20.15 -15.96 -1.49
CA TYR A 509 -21.26 -16.79 -2.01
C TYR A 509 -22.31 -15.96 -2.77
N ARG A 510 -22.50 -14.69 -2.39
CA ARG A 510 -23.34 -13.69 -3.06
C ARG A 510 -22.76 -12.32 -2.76
N GLY A 511 -22.18 -11.70 -3.78
CA GLY A 511 -21.38 -10.50 -3.61
C GLY A 511 -22.16 -9.23 -3.26
N MET A 512 -21.44 -8.16 -2.90
CA MET A 512 -21.99 -6.80 -2.97
C MET A 512 -22.31 -6.51 -4.45
N ALA A 513 -23.60 -6.56 -4.79
CA ALA A 513 -24.08 -6.18 -6.10
C ALA A 513 -24.10 -4.65 -6.21
N SER A 514 -22.96 -4.04 -6.56
CA SER A 514 -22.98 -2.66 -7.04
C SER A 514 -23.67 -2.62 -8.40
N ALA A 515 -24.69 -1.76 -8.51
CA ALA A 515 -25.43 -1.52 -9.73
C ALA A 515 -24.49 -1.01 -10.84
N GLY A 516 -24.14 -1.85 -11.82
CA GLY A 516 -23.38 -1.39 -12.99
C GLY A 516 -22.66 -2.44 -13.84
N GLY A 517 -22.53 -3.69 -13.38
CA GLY A 517 -21.88 -4.75 -14.17
C GLY A 517 -22.78 -5.96 -14.35
N GLY A 518 -23.53 -6.05 -15.45
CA GLY A 518 -24.42 -7.17 -15.77
C GLY A 518 -23.74 -8.53 -16.08
N GLY A 519 -22.55 -8.79 -15.55
CA GLY A 519 -21.85 -10.06 -15.69
C GLY A 519 -21.40 -10.57 -14.33
N GLY A 520 -21.63 -11.86 -14.04
CA GLY A 520 -21.19 -12.49 -12.80
C GLY A 520 -19.67 -12.37 -12.58
N LEU A 521 -19.22 -12.68 -11.36
CA LEU A 521 -17.80 -12.67 -11.03
C LEU A 521 -17.01 -13.60 -11.98
N PRO A 522 -15.80 -13.21 -12.41
CA PRO A 522 -15.00 -13.99 -13.35
C PRO A 522 -14.61 -15.34 -12.74
N ALA A 523 -14.41 -16.36 -13.58
CA ALA A 523 -13.93 -17.66 -13.11
C ALA A 523 -12.45 -17.58 -12.71
N VAL A 524 -12.20 -17.60 -11.40
CA VAL A 524 -10.85 -17.50 -10.79
C VAL A 524 -10.38 -18.81 -10.17
N SER A 525 -11.12 -19.90 -10.34
CA SER A 525 -10.73 -21.17 -9.72
C SER A 525 -9.52 -21.78 -10.43
N VAL A 526 -8.64 -22.45 -9.67
CA VAL A 526 -7.50 -23.19 -10.25
C VAL A 526 -8.01 -24.34 -11.13
N GLU A 527 -9.15 -24.94 -10.79
CA GLU A 527 -9.85 -25.94 -11.59
C GLU A 527 -10.21 -25.38 -12.97
N HIS A 528 -10.78 -24.17 -13.01
CA HIS A 528 -11.07 -23.47 -14.27
C HIS A 528 -9.79 -23.18 -15.05
N PHE A 529 -8.73 -22.72 -14.37
CA PHE A 529 -7.44 -22.50 -15.00
C PHE A 529 -6.90 -23.76 -15.68
N ILE A 530 -6.83 -24.89 -14.97
CA ILE A 530 -6.31 -26.16 -15.51
C ILE A 530 -7.15 -26.65 -16.68
N GLN A 531 -8.48 -26.50 -16.61
CA GLN A 531 -9.38 -27.01 -17.64
C GLN A 531 -9.48 -26.13 -18.89
N ARG A 532 -9.37 -24.80 -18.73
CA ARG A 532 -9.74 -23.83 -19.78
C ARG A 532 -8.60 -22.94 -20.25
N ILE A 533 -7.61 -22.68 -19.40
CA ILE A 533 -6.54 -21.72 -19.68
C ILE A 533 -5.21 -22.43 -19.93
N LEU A 534 -4.82 -23.34 -19.03
CA LEU A 534 -3.59 -24.10 -19.12
C LEU A 534 -3.38 -24.85 -20.45
N PRO A 535 -4.42 -25.41 -21.11
CA PRO A 535 -4.24 -26.08 -22.41
C PRO A 535 -3.78 -25.14 -23.53
N THR A 536 -3.90 -23.82 -23.34
CA THR A 536 -3.46 -22.79 -24.30
C THR A 536 -2.08 -22.21 -23.97
N ALA A 537 -1.42 -22.70 -22.92
CA ALA A 537 -0.12 -22.22 -22.49
C ALA A 537 0.98 -22.52 -23.51
N SER A 538 1.94 -21.61 -23.59
CA SER A 538 3.16 -21.71 -24.40
C SER A 538 4.39 -21.90 -23.51
N THR A 539 5.50 -22.30 -24.12
CA THR A 539 6.79 -22.51 -23.43
C THR A 539 7.32 -21.26 -22.71
N SER A 540 6.86 -20.09 -23.09
CA SER A 540 7.28 -18.79 -22.57
C SER A 540 6.30 -18.19 -21.57
N ASP A 541 5.19 -18.87 -21.25
CA ASP A 541 4.31 -18.48 -20.16
C ASP A 541 4.89 -18.96 -18.82
N LEU A 542 4.63 -18.19 -17.76
CA LEU A 542 5.14 -18.47 -16.42
C LEU A 542 3.99 -18.75 -15.46
N ILE A 543 4.04 -19.93 -14.84
CA ILE A 543 3.17 -20.28 -13.72
C ILE A 543 3.94 -20.09 -12.43
N VAL A 544 3.40 -19.29 -11.54
CA VAL A 544 3.97 -19.02 -10.22
C VAL A 544 3.08 -19.65 -9.17
N VAL A 545 3.58 -20.65 -8.47
CA VAL A 545 2.86 -21.33 -7.39
C VAL A 545 3.23 -20.65 -6.08
N LEU A 546 2.22 -20.11 -5.39
CA LEU A 546 2.38 -19.34 -4.16
C LEU A 546 2.11 -20.24 -2.96
N GLN A 547 3.13 -20.46 -2.15
CA GLN A 547 3.04 -21.25 -0.94
C GLN A 547 3.51 -20.45 0.27
N SER A 548 2.78 -20.64 1.37
CA SER A 548 3.15 -20.10 2.66
C SER A 548 2.69 -21.06 3.75
N GLN A 549 3.50 -21.18 4.80
CA GLN A 549 3.44 -22.24 5.78
C GLN A 549 2.05 -22.50 6.40
N LEU A 550 1.29 -21.43 6.72
CA LEU A 550 -0.03 -21.55 7.36
C LEU A 550 -1.19 -21.35 6.39
N ALA A 551 -0.94 -21.04 5.12
CA ALA A 551 -1.95 -20.92 4.07
C ALA A 551 -2.47 -22.29 3.58
N GLY A 552 -1.78 -23.38 3.92
CA GLY A 552 -2.09 -24.74 3.45
C GLY A 552 -1.47 -25.07 2.09
N PRO A 553 -1.83 -26.23 1.49
CA PRO A 553 -1.42 -26.63 0.15
C PRO A 553 -1.69 -25.54 -0.88
N ALA A 554 -0.67 -25.10 -1.63
CA ALA A 554 -0.91 -24.16 -2.73
C ALA A 554 -1.84 -24.76 -3.81
N LEU A 555 -1.78 -26.08 -3.99
CA LEU A 555 -2.54 -26.88 -4.94
C LEU A 555 -2.97 -28.20 -4.30
N THR A 556 -4.09 -28.76 -4.74
CA THR A 556 -4.42 -30.15 -4.41
C THR A 556 -3.45 -31.11 -5.12
N ILE A 557 -3.38 -32.37 -4.65
CA ILE A 557 -2.54 -33.40 -5.26
C ILE A 557 -2.90 -33.59 -6.74
N ASP A 558 -4.18 -33.65 -7.08
CA ASP A 558 -4.61 -33.86 -8.46
C ASP A 558 -4.26 -32.68 -9.36
N MET A 559 -4.43 -31.45 -8.85
CA MET A 559 -4.03 -30.23 -9.57
C MET A 559 -2.52 -30.20 -9.82
N ALA A 560 -1.72 -30.59 -8.82
CA ALA A 560 -0.28 -30.70 -8.93
C ALA A 560 0.10 -31.70 -10.03
N VAL A 561 -0.52 -32.89 -10.02
CA VAL A 561 -0.29 -33.94 -11.02
C VAL A 561 -0.66 -33.46 -12.43
N ASP A 562 -1.78 -32.77 -12.60
CA ASP A 562 -2.20 -32.24 -13.89
C ASP A 562 -1.23 -31.16 -14.40
N LEU A 563 -0.76 -30.26 -13.53
CA LEU A 563 0.24 -29.27 -13.89
C LEU A 563 1.53 -29.93 -14.40
N VAL A 564 1.99 -30.99 -13.73
CA VAL A 564 3.17 -31.76 -14.14
C VAL A 564 2.97 -32.37 -15.54
N LYS A 565 1.82 -33.02 -15.78
CA LYS A 565 1.50 -33.62 -17.09
C LYS A 565 1.47 -32.57 -18.19
N TYR A 566 0.78 -31.45 -17.97
CA TYR A 566 0.70 -30.37 -18.96
C TYR A 566 2.05 -29.75 -19.22
N LYS A 567 2.89 -29.59 -18.20
CA LYS A 567 4.23 -29.06 -18.39
C LYS A 567 5.10 -29.96 -19.26
N GLN A 568 5.09 -31.27 -19.02
CA GLN A 568 5.83 -32.23 -19.86
C GLN A 568 5.40 -32.14 -21.33
N LYS A 569 4.13 -31.80 -21.58
CA LYS A 569 3.56 -31.66 -22.93
C LYS A 569 3.83 -30.29 -23.58
N LEU A 570 3.71 -29.19 -22.81
CA LEU A 570 3.66 -27.81 -23.34
C LEU A 570 4.93 -27.00 -23.05
N GLY A 571 5.77 -27.45 -22.12
CA GLY A 571 7.08 -26.86 -21.84
C GLY A 571 7.08 -25.48 -21.18
N PHE A 572 5.96 -25.03 -20.57
CA PHE A 572 5.90 -23.74 -19.86
C PHE A 572 6.81 -23.71 -18.61
N GLN A 573 7.10 -22.50 -18.13
CA GLN A 573 7.95 -22.27 -16.98
C GLN A 573 7.12 -22.33 -15.69
N VAL A 574 7.72 -22.88 -14.62
CA VAL A 574 7.12 -22.97 -13.29
C VAL A 574 8.12 -22.42 -12.28
N LEU A 575 7.68 -21.40 -11.54
CA LEU A 575 8.37 -20.83 -10.39
C LEU A 575 7.57 -21.17 -9.13
N MET A 576 8.23 -21.75 -8.13
CA MET A 576 7.68 -21.88 -6.78
C MET A 576 8.17 -20.71 -5.93
N ILE A 577 7.25 -20.04 -5.24
CA ILE A 577 7.59 -19.09 -4.16
C ILE A 577 7.11 -19.73 -2.87
N ASP A 578 8.04 -20.09 -2.00
CA ASP A 578 7.74 -20.75 -0.72
C ASP A 578 8.21 -19.87 0.44
N VAL A 579 7.30 -19.58 1.37
CA VAL A 579 7.61 -18.87 2.60
C VAL A 579 7.55 -19.83 3.78
N VAL A 580 8.71 -20.01 4.42
CA VAL A 580 8.90 -20.93 5.55
C VAL A 580 9.47 -20.18 6.75
N THR A 581 9.31 -20.72 7.95
CA THR A 581 9.91 -20.15 9.17
C THR A 581 11.01 -21.05 9.72
N ASP A 582 12.13 -20.44 10.11
CA ASP A 582 13.33 -21.12 10.59
C ASP A 582 13.06 -21.95 11.86
N GLY A 583 13.66 -23.13 11.93
CA GLY A 583 13.40 -24.12 12.98
C GLY A 583 12.06 -24.88 12.85
N TYR A 584 11.26 -24.59 11.82
CA TYR A 584 10.14 -25.44 11.43
C TYR A 584 10.60 -26.45 10.39
N VAL A 585 10.55 -27.72 10.75
CA VAL A 585 10.67 -28.80 9.76
C VAL A 585 9.36 -28.81 8.98
N THR A 586 9.28 -28.09 7.86
CA THR A 586 8.50 -28.64 6.74
C THR A 586 9.04 -30.04 6.49
N PRO A 587 8.23 -31.04 6.09
CA PRO A 587 8.78 -32.28 5.60
C PRO A 587 9.68 -31.93 4.41
N GLN A 588 10.97 -31.72 4.67
CA GLN A 588 11.87 -31.07 3.72
C GLN A 588 11.87 -31.89 2.44
N LEU A 589 11.50 -31.23 1.35
CA LEU A 589 12.16 -31.41 0.07
C LEU A 589 13.64 -31.11 0.32
N ALA A 590 14.42 -32.14 0.64
CA ALA A 590 15.85 -32.05 0.45
C ALA A 590 16.08 -31.74 -1.05
N PRO A 591 16.93 -30.77 -1.41
CA PRO A 591 17.38 -30.67 -2.78
C PRO A 591 18.01 -32.03 -3.13
N PRO A 592 17.73 -32.64 -4.29
CA PRO A 592 18.48 -33.82 -4.69
C PRO A 592 19.93 -33.38 -4.85
N THR A 593 20.79 -33.80 -3.93
CA THR A 593 22.22 -33.91 -4.22
C THR A 593 22.35 -34.90 -5.37
N VAL A 594 23.23 -34.58 -6.32
CA VAL A 594 23.37 -35.26 -7.62
C VAL A 594 23.78 -36.74 -7.50
N GLU A 595 23.96 -37.27 -6.30
CA GLU A 595 24.50 -38.60 -6.07
C GLU A 595 23.69 -39.33 -5.00
N SER A 596 22.70 -40.13 -5.40
CA SER A 596 22.36 -41.45 -4.81
C SER A 596 20.94 -41.89 -5.19
N TRP A 597 20.83 -42.66 -6.27
CA TRP A 597 19.73 -43.62 -6.44
C TRP A 597 20.31 -44.91 -7.03
N SER A 598 20.53 -45.90 -6.17
CA SER A 598 20.57 -47.32 -6.55
C SER A 598 19.90 -48.15 -5.46
N GLU A 599 18.82 -48.84 -5.85
CA GLU A 599 18.24 -50.05 -5.23
C GLU A 599 17.60 -49.85 -3.83
N SER A 600 16.53 -50.51 -3.38
CA SER A 600 15.81 -51.74 -3.78
C SER A 600 14.47 -51.81 -3.02
N HIS A 601 13.55 -52.64 -3.52
CA HIS A 601 12.25 -53.00 -2.93
C HIS A 601 12.33 -53.78 -1.60
N ALA A 602 11.27 -53.71 -0.76
CA ALA A 602 10.60 -54.87 -0.13
C ALA A 602 9.38 -54.46 0.71
N ALA A 603 8.38 -55.34 0.76
CA ALA A 603 7.03 -55.14 1.28
C ALA A 603 6.85 -55.52 2.76
N VAL A 604 5.87 -54.90 3.45
CA VAL A 604 5.15 -55.50 4.59
C VAL A 604 3.68 -55.03 4.58
N LYS A 605 2.76 -55.95 4.91
CA LYS A 605 1.28 -55.79 5.00
C LYS A 605 0.79 -56.37 6.37
N PRO A 606 -0.47 -56.19 6.81
CA PRO A 606 -0.86 -55.27 7.90
C PRO A 606 -1.73 -55.89 9.02
N ALA A 607 -2.06 -55.11 10.08
CA ALA A 607 -3.30 -55.11 10.91
C ALA A 607 -3.06 -54.22 12.15
N ASP A 608 -3.94 -53.48 12.81
CA ASP A 608 -5.36 -53.07 12.69
C ASP A 608 -5.56 -51.86 13.64
N SER A 609 -6.69 -51.14 13.53
CA SER A 609 -7.18 -49.97 14.33
C SER A 609 -6.84 -48.53 13.88
N GLY A 610 -6.17 -48.33 12.74
CA GLY A 610 -5.64 -47.02 12.35
C GLY A 610 -6.48 -46.10 11.42
N SER A 611 -7.75 -46.36 11.11
CA SER A 611 -8.38 -45.78 9.90
C SER A 611 -8.40 -44.24 9.81
N ALA A 612 -8.51 -43.49 10.91
CA ALA A 612 -8.46 -42.01 10.88
C ALA A 612 -7.03 -41.46 10.76
N ALA A 613 -6.06 -42.09 11.44
CA ALA A 613 -4.65 -41.69 11.38
C ALA A 613 -3.96 -42.16 10.08
N VAL A 614 -4.42 -43.28 9.51
CA VAL A 614 -3.91 -43.84 8.25
C VAL A 614 -4.44 -43.07 7.05
N LEU A 615 -5.68 -42.56 7.06
CA LEU A 615 -6.16 -41.63 6.04
C LEU A 615 -5.39 -40.29 6.10
N ALA A 616 -5.20 -39.72 7.29
CA ALA A 616 -4.40 -38.51 7.46
C ALA A 616 -2.91 -38.69 7.06
N ALA A 617 -2.32 -39.85 7.36
CA ALA A 617 -0.93 -40.17 6.99
C ALA A 617 -0.78 -40.53 5.50
N GLN A 618 -1.75 -41.20 4.89
CA GLN A 618 -1.78 -41.49 3.44
C GLN A 618 -1.96 -40.21 2.63
N ASP A 619 -2.81 -39.29 3.08
CA ASP A 619 -2.98 -37.99 2.46
C ASP A 619 -1.74 -37.11 2.65
N ALA A 620 -1.09 -37.16 3.82
CA ALA A 620 0.19 -36.49 4.04
C ALA A 620 1.33 -37.06 3.17
N ALA A 621 1.39 -38.37 2.97
CA ALA A 621 2.40 -39.02 2.11
C ALA A 621 2.17 -38.70 0.63
N LYS A 622 0.92 -38.78 0.14
CA LYS A 622 0.55 -38.38 -1.23
C LYS A 622 0.78 -36.88 -1.45
N TYR A 623 0.49 -36.06 -0.45
CA TYR A 623 0.75 -34.63 -0.46
C TYR A 623 2.25 -34.34 -0.56
N LYS A 624 3.07 -35.00 0.26
CA LYS A 624 4.53 -34.92 0.19
C LYS A 624 5.07 -35.40 -1.17
N GLN A 625 4.47 -36.44 -1.75
CA GLN A 625 4.81 -36.93 -3.09
C GLN A 625 4.43 -35.94 -4.21
N ALA A 626 3.27 -35.29 -4.11
CA ALA A 626 2.77 -34.31 -5.08
C ALA A 626 3.56 -33.00 -5.02
N ILE A 627 3.85 -32.50 -3.83
CA ILE A 627 4.77 -31.37 -3.62
C ILE A 627 6.17 -31.75 -4.08
N GLY A 628 6.63 -32.97 -3.78
CA GLY A 628 7.89 -33.49 -4.31
C GLY A 628 7.94 -33.52 -5.84
N ALA A 629 6.83 -33.86 -6.49
CA ALA A 629 6.71 -33.85 -7.94
C ALA A 629 6.68 -32.43 -8.52
N LEU A 630 5.95 -31.50 -7.88
CA LEU A 630 5.97 -30.08 -8.25
C LEU A 630 7.37 -29.49 -8.10
N GLY A 631 8.07 -29.76 -7.00
CA GLY A 631 9.44 -29.31 -6.76
C GLY A 631 10.44 -29.85 -7.80
N ARG A 632 10.26 -31.08 -8.29
CA ARG A 632 11.06 -31.63 -9.41
C ARG A 632 10.77 -30.98 -10.76
N VAL A 633 9.63 -30.32 -10.88
CA VAL A 633 9.07 -29.83 -12.13
C VAL A 633 9.10 -28.30 -12.20
N ALA A 634 9.19 -27.63 -11.05
CA ALA A 634 9.58 -26.25 -10.92
C ALA A 634 11.04 -26.10 -11.38
N GLN A 635 11.27 -25.32 -12.43
CA GLN A 635 12.64 -25.01 -12.84
C GLN A 635 13.29 -23.98 -11.91
N PHE A 636 12.46 -23.18 -11.23
CA PHE A 636 12.90 -22.09 -10.38
C PHE A 636 12.19 -22.17 -9.03
N ASN A 637 12.94 -21.94 -7.96
CA ASN A 637 12.43 -21.90 -6.60
C ASN A 637 12.95 -20.64 -5.92
N LEU A 638 12.06 -19.84 -5.35
CA LEU A 638 12.39 -18.74 -4.45
C LEU A 638 11.95 -19.13 -3.04
N LEU A 639 12.93 -19.42 -2.18
CA LEU A 639 12.71 -19.71 -0.79
C LEU A 639 12.86 -18.44 0.05
N VAL A 640 11.84 -18.11 0.83
CA VAL A 640 11.88 -17.06 1.83
C VAL A 640 11.89 -17.70 3.21
N THR A 641 12.97 -17.51 3.95
CA THR A 641 13.11 -18.04 5.32
C THR A 641 12.89 -16.92 6.32
N LEU A 642 11.79 -16.99 7.06
CA LEU A 642 11.45 -16.08 8.15
C LEU A 642 12.14 -16.51 9.44
N PRO A 643 12.47 -15.58 10.36
CA PRO A 643 13.17 -15.90 11.59
C PRO A 643 12.27 -16.64 12.58
N ALA A 644 12.85 -17.45 13.46
CA ALA A 644 12.11 -18.17 14.51
C ALA A 644 11.27 -17.25 15.42
N THR A 645 11.61 -15.96 15.52
CA THR A 645 10.84 -14.96 16.27
C THR A 645 9.42 -14.76 15.75
N VAL A 646 9.13 -15.14 14.50
CA VAL A 646 7.80 -15.06 13.88
C VAL A 646 7.18 -16.43 13.58
N ARG A 647 7.73 -17.48 14.21
CA ARG A 647 7.24 -18.86 14.09
C ARG A 647 5.78 -18.99 14.48
N ASP A 648 5.41 -18.36 15.59
CA ASP A 648 4.02 -18.35 16.03
C ASP A 648 3.27 -17.22 15.32
N PRO A 649 2.11 -17.52 14.71
CA PRO A 649 1.31 -16.50 14.06
C PRO A 649 0.77 -15.50 15.07
N LEU A 650 0.33 -14.32 14.61
CA LEU A 650 -0.30 -13.34 15.49
C LEU A 650 -1.44 -13.95 16.29
N LEU A 651 -2.34 -14.67 15.61
CA LEU A 651 -3.38 -15.47 16.23
C LEU A 651 -3.36 -16.89 15.65
N PRO A 652 -3.79 -17.91 16.41
CA PRO A 652 -3.83 -19.30 15.92
C PRO A 652 -4.58 -19.44 14.60
N GLY A 653 -3.95 -20.11 13.63
CA GLY A 653 -4.52 -20.41 12.32
C GLY A 653 -4.54 -19.25 11.32
N MET A 654 -3.82 -18.16 11.56
CA MET A 654 -3.67 -17.04 10.63
C MET A 654 -2.24 -16.95 10.10
N ASP A 655 -2.06 -16.85 8.78
CA ASP A 655 -0.72 -16.82 8.15
C ASP A 655 -0.16 -15.38 7.99
N THR A 656 -0.30 -14.55 9.03
CA THR A 656 -0.11 -13.09 8.93
C THR A 656 1.26 -12.69 8.38
N PHE A 657 2.34 -13.30 8.90
CA PHE A 657 3.72 -13.00 8.52
C PHE A 657 4.07 -13.58 7.15
N GLY A 658 3.61 -14.80 6.84
CA GLY A 658 3.82 -15.43 5.54
C GLY A 658 3.14 -14.67 4.41
N GLU A 659 1.90 -14.22 4.63
CA GLU A 659 1.16 -13.34 3.71
C GLU A 659 1.86 -11.99 3.51
N PHE A 660 2.40 -11.40 4.59
CA PHE A 660 3.14 -10.15 4.51
C PHE A 660 4.41 -10.31 3.68
N ALA A 661 5.17 -11.39 3.90
CA ALA A 661 6.36 -11.73 3.13
C ALA A 661 6.04 -11.97 1.65
N LEU A 662 5.01 -12.79 1.34
CA LEU A 662 4.55 -13.02 -0.03
C LEU A 662 4.19 -11.70 -0.73
N LYS A 663 3.49 -10.80 -0.04
CA LYS A 663 3.13 -9.49 -0.59
C LYS A 663 4.37 -8.67 -0.95
N ILE A 664 5.39 -8.65 -0.09
CA ILE A 664 6.65 -7.93 -0.34
C ILE A 664 7.39 -8.55 -1.53
N VAL A 665 7.47 -9.88 -1.62
CA VAL A 665 8.09 -10.59 -2.75
C VAL A 665 7.39 -10.25 -4.05
N LEU A 666 6.07 -10.44 -4.13
CA LEU A 666 5.32 -10.19 -5.36
C LEU A 666 5.39 -8.73 -5.79
N ASN A 667 5.23 -7.79 -4.86
CA ASN A 667 5.37 -6.36 -5.16
C ASN A 667 6.76 -6.01 -5.68
N THR A 668 7.82 -6.61 -5.13
CA THR A 668 9.20 -6.41 -5.57
C THR A 668 9.40 -6.97 -6.97
N LEU A 669 9.01 -8.22 -7.20
CA LEU A 669 9.25 -8.91 -8.46
C LEU A 669 8.43 -8.32 -9.61
N THR A 670 7.13 -8.05 -9.42
CA THR A 670 6.31 -7.47 -10.49
C THR A 670 6.69 -6.04 -10.81
N THR A 671 6.97 -5.22 -9.78
CA THR A 671 7.45 -3.85 -10.01
C THR A 671 8.79 -3.87 -10.73
N GLY A 672 9.73 -4.72 -10.30
CA GLY A 672 11.02 -4.89 -10.96
C GLY A 672 10.86 -5.28 -12.42
N ALA A 673 10.00 -6.26 -12.73
CA ALA A 673 9.79 -6.73 -14.09
C ALA A 673 9.21 -5.62 -14.98
N GLN A 674 8.26 -4.83 -14.47
CA GLN A 674 7.65 -3.71 -15.20
C GLN A 674 8.64 -2.55 -15.41
N VAL A 675 9.48 -2.26 -14.40
CA VAL A 675 10.57 -1.29 -14.51
C VAL A 675 11.56 -1.72 -15.61
N ARG A 676 11.92 -3.02 -15.63
CA ARG A 676 12.88 -3.62 -16.58
C ARG A 676 12.40 -3.67 -18.03
N ILE A 677 11.10 -3.76 -18.26
CA ILE A 677 10.52 -3.66 -19.60
C ILE A 677 10.22 -2.20 -20.00
N GLY A 678 10.65 -1.23 -19.17
CA GLY A 678 10.63 0.20 -19.50
C GLY A 678 9.27 0.88 -19.32
N LYS A 679 8.45 0.43 -18.36
CA LYS A 679 7.19 1.11 -17.97
C LYS A 679 7.40 2.26 -16.97
N VAL A 680 8.63 2.41 -16.49
CA VAL A 680 9.04 3.42 -15.51
C VAL A 680 10.24 4.19 -16.06
N TYR A 681 10.23 5.51 -15.89
CA TYR A 681 11.37 6.40 -16.16
C TYR A 681 11.75 7.09 -14.86
N ARG A 682 13.02 6.97 -14.46
CA ARG A 682 13.47 7.25 -13.09
C ARG A 682 12.63 6.45 -12.08
N SER A 683 11.94 7.12 -11.16
CA SER A 683 10.95 6.52 -10.24
C SER A 683 9.49 6.77 -10.66
N ARG A 684 9.22 7.18 -11.90
CA ARG A 684 7.88 7.60 -12.34
C ARG A 684 7.28 6.62 -13.33
N MET A 685 6.03 6.23 -13.09
CA MET A 685 5.23 5.50 -14.08
C MET A 685 5.07 6.33 -15.36
N ILE A 686 5.37 5.76 -16.51
CA ILE A 686 5.24 6.44 -17.81
C ILE A 686 4.24 5.76 -18.74
N ASP A 687 3.60 4.68 -18.30
CA ASP A 687 2.54 3.98 -19.03
C ASP A 687 1.32 3.69 -18.14
N VAL A 688 1.11 4.54 -17.14
CA VAL A 688 -0.04 4.47 -16.23
C VAL A 688 -1.34 4.76 -16.98
N ARG A 689 -2.43 4.04 -16.66
CA ARG A 689 -3.77 4.36 -17.19
C ARG A 689 -4.38 5.48 -16.37
N VAL A 690 -4.72 6.59 -17.02
CA VAL A 690 -5.36 7.73 -16.34
C VAL A 690 -6.85 7.45 -16.18
N SER A 691 -7.26 6.99 -15.00
CA SER A 691 -8.60 6.43 -14.77
C SER A 691 -9.37 7.01 -13.60
N ASN A 692 -8.78 7.93 -12.84
CA ASN A 692 -9.45 8.64 -11.75
C ASN A 692 -8.83 10.05 -11.60
N ARG A 693 -9.45 10.89 -10.77
CA ARG A 693 -9.00 12.27 -10.49
C ARG A 693 -7.57 12.29 -9.95
N LYS A 694 -7.19 11.33 -9.10
CA LYS A 694 -5.83 11.21 -8.53
C LYS A 694 -4.77 11.16 -9.63
N LEU A 695 -5.03 10.40 -10.69
CA LEU A 695 -4.10 10.21 -11.80
C LEU A 695 -4.15 11.36 -12.83
N TYR A 696 -5.28 12.07 -12.95
CA TYR A 696 -5.52 13.05 -14.00
C TYR A 696 -5.07 14.48 -13.71
N HIS A 697 -5.19 15.00 -12.48
CA HIS A 697 -5.20 16.44 -12.18
C HIS A 697 -4.15 17.29 -12.97
N PRO A 698 -4.62 18.19 -13.87
CA PRO A 698 -3.75 18.86 -14.83
C PRO A 698 -3.19 20.23 -14.39
N ASN A 699 -3.69 20.91 -13.33
CA ASN A 699 -3.33 22.33 -13.10
C ASN A 699 -3.51 22.92 -11.67
N THR A 700 -3.41 22.15 -10.58
CA THR A 700 -3.36 22.76 -9.22
C THR A 700 -2.13 22.30 -8.47
N GLY A 701 -1.60 23.16 -7.57
CA GLY A 701 -0.45 22.88 -6.70
C GLY A 701 -0.61 21.67 -5.76
N ASP A 702 -1.72 20.93 -5.89
CA ASP A 702 -2.12 19.72 -5.17
C ASP A 702 -1.50 18.43 -5.73
N GLY A 703 -0.82 18.48 -6.90
CA GLY A 703 0.08 17.40 -7.33
C GLY A 703 -0.57 16.12 -7.86
N GLY A 704 -1.46 16.22 -8.85
CA GLY A 704 -1.84 15.05 -9.66
C GLY A 704 -0.67 14.48 -10.46
N PHE A 705 -0.64 13.16 -10.67
CA PHE A 705 0.49 12.46 -11.31
C PHE A 705 0.86 13.07 -12.68
N MET A 706 -0.13 13.43 -13.50
CA MET A 706 0.08 14.03 -14.81
C MET A 706 0.50 15.51 -14.73
N GLY A 707 -0.13 16.31 -13.85
CA GLY A 707 0.30 17.69 -13.58
C GLY A 707 1.74 17.77 -13.06
N LEU A 708 2.20 16.78 -12.29
CA LEU A 708 3.57 16.64 -11.79
C LEU A 708 4.61 16.38 -12.89
N TRP A 709 4.26 15.65 -13.94
CA TRP A 709 5.15 15.42 -15.09
C TRP A 709 5.28 16.67 -15.95
N LEU A 710 4.17 17.38 -16.13
CA LEU A 710 4.05 18.52 -17.02
C LEU A 710 4.53 19.85 -16.40
N SER A 711 4.58 19.94 -15.06
CA SER A 711 5.02 21.15 -14.32
C SER A 711 6.47 21.11 -13.81
N ASN A 712 7.14 19.95 -13.82
CA ASN A 712 8.43 19.81 -13.14
C ASN A 712 9.60 20.29 -14.03
N ARG A 713 10.12 21.48 -13.71
CA ARG A 713 11.27 22.09 -14.38
C ARG A 713 12.54 21.24 -14.35
N LYS A 714 12.70 20.26 -13.44
CA LYS A 714 13.90 19.38 -13.40
C LYS A 714 13.93 18.29 -14.48
N LEU A 715 12.80 18.05 -15.16
CA LEU A 715 12.73 17.17 -16.34
C LEU A 715 13.19 17.89 -17.61
N TYR A 716 13.21 19.23 -17.60
CA TYR A 716 13.51 20.09 -18.74
C TYR A 716 14.69 21.01 -18.40
N HIS A 717 15.34 21.64 -19.37
CA HIS A 717 16.51 22.48 -19.12
C HIS A 717 16.10 23.77 -18.35
N PRO A 718 16.91 24.32 -17.41
CA PRO A 718 16.57 25.53 -16.67
C PRO A 718 16.36 26.77 -17.55
N ASN A 719 16.93 26.78 -18.77
CA ASN A 719 16.74 27.83 -19.79
C ASN A 719 15.77 27.43 -20.92
N THR A 720 15.07 26.28 -20.83
CA THR A 720 13.90 26.09 -21.68
C THR A 720 12.73 26.80 -21.02
N GLU A 721 12.23 27.87 -21.62
CA GLU A 721 10.91 28.41 -21.31
C GLU A 721 9.84 27.38 -21.71
N VAL A 722 9.74 26.28 -20.98
CA VAL A 722 8.48 25.52 -20.93
C VAL A 722 7.59 26.36 -20.01
N GLY A 723 6.90 27.33 -20.63
CA GLY A 723 5.98 28.22 -19.94
C GLY A 723 4.98 27.41 -19.12
N HIS A 724 4.65 27.91 -17.93
CA HIS A 724 3.63 27.33 -17.05
C HIS A 724 2.36 26.92 -17.83
N GLY A 725 1.90 25.68 -17.62
CA GLY A 725 0.61 25.18 -18.09
C GLY A 725 0.70 24.29 -19.32
N LEU A 726 0.89 23.00 -19.10
CA LEU A 726 0.61 21.95 -20.07
C LEU A 726 -0.74 21.33 -19.70
N THR A 727 -1.81 21.72 -20.39
CA THR A 727 -3.15 21.15 -20.18
C THR A 727 -3.35 20.01 -21.15
N LEU A 728 -3.55 18.81 -20.62
CA LEU A 728 -3.84 17.61 -21.41
C LEU A 728 -5.35 17.49 -21.56
N MET A 729 -5.84 17.68 -22.77
CA MET A 729 -7.25 17.61 -23.11
C MET A 729 -7.52 16.41 -24.00
N VAL A 730 -8.39 15.52 -23.52
CA VAL A 730 -8.88 14.38 -24.30
C VAL A 730 -10.14 14.82 -25.05
N ILE A 731 -9.99 15.11 -26.33
CA ILE A 731 -11.07 15.63 -27.18
C ILE A 731 -11.55 14.53 -28.13
N SER A 732 -12.87 14.31 -28.20
CA SER A 732 -13.47 13.54 -29.30
C SER A 732 -14.05 14.50 -30.33
N GLY A 733 -13.73 14.29 -31.61
CA GLY A 733 -14.48 14.84 -32.72
C GLY A 733 -14.64 13.74 -33.77
N TYR A 734 -15.87 13.44 -34.16
CA TYR A 734 -16.15 12.60 -35.33
C TYR A 734 -15.90 13.48 -36.57
N ASP A 735 -14.94 13.10 -37.42
CA ASP A 735 -14.69 13.71 -38.73
C ASP A 735 -14.82 12.60 -39.79
N GLU A 736 -15.65 12.84 -40.81
CA GLU A 736 -15.91 11.89 -41.92
C GLU A 736 -14.64 11.46 -42.67
N ARG A 737 -13.52 12.19 -42.52
CA ARG A 737 -12.21 11.80 -43.08
C ARG A 737 -11.44 10.75 -42.28
N TRP A 738 -11.82 10.49 -41.03
CA TRP A 738 -11.12 9.58 -40.12
C TRP A 738 -12.11 8.62 -39.44
N PRO A 739 -12.40 7.45 -40.04
CA PRO A 739 -13.44 6.53 -39.54
C PRO A 739 -13.08 5.85 -38.19
N TRP A 740 -11.86 6.06 -37.68
CA TRP A 740 -11.35 5.52 -36.42
C TRP A 740 -10.36 6.51 -35.77
N GLY A 741 -10.78 7.48 -34.95
CA GLY A 741 -9.75 8.40 -34.40
C GLY A 741 -10.15 9.38 -33.30
N PHE A 742 -9.62 9.17 -32.09
CA PHE A 742 -9.60 10.14 -31.00
C PHE A 742 -8.53 11.23 -31.26
N THR A 743 -8.84 12.50 -30.97
CA THR A 743 -7.88 13.63 -31.09
C THR A 743 -7.31 13.96 -29.71
N LEU A 744 -6.01 13.72 -29.51
CA LEU A 744 -5.33 14.12 -28.28
C LEU A 744 -4.88 15.58 -28.41
N MET A 745 -5.27 16.46 -27.48
CA MET A 745 -4.77 17.82 -27.44
C MET A 745 -3.82 18.01 -26.27
N VAL A 746 -2.58 18.36 -26.56
CA VAL A 746 -1.59 18.80 -25.57
C VAL A 746 -1.44 20.31 -25.73
N ILE A 747 -2.00 21.08 -24.80
CA ILE A 747 -1.90 22.55 -24.83
C ILE A 747 -0.63 22.94 -24.09
N SER A 748 0.47 23.19 -24.82
CA SER A 748 1.62 23.93 -24.30
C SER A 748 1.48 25.39 -24.69
N LYS A 749 1.68 26.34 -23.76
CA LYS A 749 1.65 27.79 -24.08
C LYS A 749 2.64 28.11 -25.22
N GLY A 750 2.10 28.29 -26.43
CA GLY A 750 2.84 28.73 -27.62
C GLY A 750 2.80 27.78 -28.83
N ARG A 751 2.43 26.50 -28.66
CA ARG A 751 2.19 25.58 -29.80
C ARG A 751 0.88 24.81 -29.61
N ARG A 752 -0.07 25.06 -30.51
CA ARG A 752 -1.25 24.22 -30.72
C ARG A 752 -0.89 23.19 -31.78
N GLU A 753 -0.43 22.02 -31.37
CA GLU A 753 -0.44 20.88 -32.29
C GLU A 753 -1.80 20.19 -32.18
N VAL A 754 -2.70 20.63 -33.06
CA VAL A 754 -3.90 19.91 -33.41
C VAL A 754 -3.63 19.34 -34.80
N ASP A 755 -4.13 18.14 -35.09
CA ASP A 755 -4.13 17.50 -36.42
C ASP A 755 -4.94 18.30 -37.48
N SER A 756 -5.13 19.61 -37.27
CA SER A 756 -5.85 20.49 -38.18
C SER A 756 -5.27 21.90 -38.14
N SER A 757 -5.19 22.54 -39.31
CA SER A 757 -4.81 23.94 -39.50
C SER A 757 -5.86 24.94 -38.94
N LYS A 758 -6.83 24.49 -38.16
CA LYS A 758 -7.94 25.31 -37.63
C LYS A 758 -7.99 25.26 -36.10
N PRO A 759 -8.31 26.38 -35.42
CA PRO A 759 -8.53 26.38 -33.97
C PRO A 759 -9.74 25.50 -33.61
N LEU A 760 -9.60 24.69 -32.55
CA LEU A 760 -10.69 23.89 -32.01
C LEU A 760 -11.83 24.78 -31.47
N PRO A 761 -13.10 24.34 -31.56
CA PRO A 761 -14.24 24.99 -30.93
C PRO A 761 -14.02 25.19 -29.41
N LYS A 762 -14.41 26.34 -28.86
CA LYS A 762 -14.33 26.62 -27.40
C LYS A 762 -15.01 25.54 -26.55
N SER A 763 -16.11 24.95 -27.06
CA SER A 763 -16.85 23.88 -26.40
C SER A 763 -16.04 22.61 -26.10
N LEU A 764 -14.94 22.36 -26.83
CA LEU A 764 -14.04 21.22 -26.59
C LEU A 764 -12.88 21.58 -25.64
N VAL A 765 -12.60 22.87 -25.47
CA VAL A 765 -11.59 23.38 -24.52
C VAL A 765 -12.18 23.52 -23.10
N ASP A 766 -13.50 23.57 -22.96
CA ASP A 766 -14.17 23.70 -21.65
C ASP A 766 -14.80 22.37 -21.18
N LEU A 767 -14.34 21.23 -21.69
CA LEU A 767 -14.85 19.90 -21.31
C LEU A 767 -14.64 19.64 -19.79
N PRO A 768 -15.71 19.29 -19.04
CA PRO A 768 -15.60 18.93 -17.63
C PRO A 768 -14.58 17.81 -17.39
N VAL A 769 -13.90 17.84 -16.25
CA VAL A 769 -12.87 16.84 -15.88
C VAL A 769 -13.44 15.42 -15.91
N GLU A 770 -14.71 15.28 -15.53
CA GLU A 770 -15.45 14.02 -15.52
C GLU A 770 -15.58 13.41 -16.92
N GLU A 771 -15.88 14.21 -17.94
CA GLU A 771 -15.93 13.73 -19.33
C GLU A 771 -14.54 13.31 -19.85
N GLN A 772 -13.50 14.01 -19.43
CA GLN A 772 -12.12 13.68 -19.80
C GLN A 772 -11.68 12.38 -19.13
N LEU A 773 -12.03 12.17 -17.85
CA LEU A 773 -11.78 10.95 -17.09
C LEU A 773 -12.55 9.73 -17.61
N ALA A 774 -13.76 9.93 -18.15
CA ALA A 774 -14.51 8.86 -18.78
C ALA A 774 -13.81 8.33 -20.04
N ARG A 775 -13.09 9.21 -20.77
CA ARG A 775 -12.45 8.88 -22.04
C ARG A 775 -10.99 8.44 -21.91
N ALA A 776 -10.25 9.02 -20.97
CA ALA A 776 -8.81 8.79 -20.81
C ALA A 776 -8.39 7.30 -20.69
N PRO A 777 -9.13 6.42 -19.98
CA PRO A 777 -8.79 4.99 -19.88
C PRO A 777 -8.82 4.23 -21.20
N THR A 778 -9.59 4.72 -22.18
CA THR A 778 -9.73 4.08 -23.50
C THR A 778 -8.55 4.36 -24.43
N ILE A 779 -7.70 5.33 -24.07
CA ILE A 779 -6.57 5.76 -24.88
C ILE A 779 -5.32 5.00 -24.42
N ALA A 780 -4.91 4.02 -25.22
CA ALA A 780 -3.66 3.33 -25.01
C ALA A 780 -2.48 4.31 -25.07
N ARG A 781 -1.53 4.18 -24.13
CA ARG A 781 -0.28 4.96 -24.11
C ARG A 781 -0.52 6.48 -24.08
N LEU A 782 -1.57 6.93 -23.38
CA LEU A 782 -1.92 8.34 -23.21
C LEU A 782 -0.76 9.17 -22.62
N VAL A 783 -0.22 8.74 -21.48
CA VAL A 783 0.87 9.43 -20.77
C VAL A 783 2.16 9.53 -21.59
N PRO A 784 2.69 8.44 -22.19
CA PRO A 784 3.93 8.55 -22.95
C PRO A 784 3.75 9.36 -24.24
N ILE A 785 2.59 9.29 -24.90
CA ILE A 785 2.29 10.19 -26.04
C ILE A 785 2.38 11.65 -25.59
N ALA A 786 1.75 11.98 -24.46
CA ALA A 786 1.77 13.33 -23.94
C ALA A 786 3.17 13.83 -23.55
N ILE A 787 4.00 12.97 -22.98
CA ILE A 787 5.39 13.27 -22.67
C ILE A 787 6.17 13.62 -23.95
N LEU A 788 6.04 12.81 -25.01
CA LEU A 788 6.73 13.05 -26.28
C LEU A 788 6.30 14.37 -26.91
N LEU A 789 5.00 14.64 -26.95
CA LEU A 789 4.44 15.90 -27.44
C LEU A 789 4.96 17.11 -26.64
N ALA A 790 5.03 16.99 -25.31
CA ALA A 790 5.53 18.04 -24.44
C ALA A 790 7.00 18.42 -24.69
N THR A 791 7.79 17.52 -25.30
CA THR A 791 9.17 17.83 -25.70
C THR A 791 9.26 18.79 -26.89
N GLY A 792 8.17 18.97 -27.65
CA GLY A 792 8.14 19.76 -28.88
C GLY A 792 8.91 19.14 -30.05
N LYS A 793 9.40 17.91 -29.92
CA LYS A 793 10.14 17.15 -30.94
C LYS A 793 9.29 16.14 -31.71
N TYR A 794 8.09 15.85 -31.22
CA TYR A 794 7.19 14.85 -31.80
C TYR A 794 5.86 15.50 -32.14
N SER A 795 5.32 15.18 -33.32
CA SER A 795 3.90 15.33 -33.60
C SER A 795 3.09 14.19 -32.99
N LEU A 796 1.76 14.30 -32.95
CA LEU A 796 0.89 13.22 -32.46
C LEU A 796 1.03 11.95 -33.32
N ILE A 797 1.18 12.14 -34.64
CA ILE A 797 1.35 11.05 -35.60
C ILE A 797 2.69 10.35 -35.37
N ASP A 798 3.77 11.12 -35.22
CA ASP A 798 5.10 10.56 -34.93
C ASP A 798 5.12 9.83 -33.59
N ALA A 799 4.53 10.42 -32.54
CA ALA A 799 4.45 9.80 -31.22
C ALA A 799 3.67 8.46 -31.27
N ARG A 800 2.52 8.42 -31.97
CA ARG A 800 1.75 7.17 -32.13
C ARG A 800 2.47 6.14 -32.98
N ARG A 801 3.16 6.57 -34.04
CA ARG A 801 3.95 5.69 -34.91
C ARG A 801 5.10 5.04 -34.13
N ASP A 802 5.79 5.82 -33.32
CA ASP A 802 7.00 5.39 -32.62
C ASP A 802 6.66 4.66 -31.31
N LEU A 803 5.46 4.87 -30.75
CA LEU A 803 4.90 4.09 -29.65
C LEU A 803 4.07 2.89 -30.14
N LYS A 804 4.48 2.18 -31.19
CA LYS A 804 3.89 0.88 -31.57
C LYS A 804 4.27 -0.24 -30.59
N GLU A 805 3.59 -1.38 -30.68
CA GLU A 805 3.90 -2.55 -29.86
C GLU A 805 5.36 -3.01 -30.07
N GLY A 806 6.04 -3.41 -28.99
CA GLY A 806 7.45 -3.85 -28.99
C GLY A 806 8.49 -2.79 -28.62
N VAL A 807 8.14 -1.50 -28.61
CA VAL A 807 9.08 -0.43 -28.20
C VAL A 807 9.19 -0.32 -26.68
N ILE A 808 10.42 -0.16 -26.18
CA ILE A 808 10.70 0.17 -24.78
C ILE A 808 10.41 1.66 -24.57
N ILE A 809 9.25 1.96 -23.97
CA ILE A 809 8.71 3.32 -23.79
C ILE A 809 9.74 4.24 -23.10
N ARG A 810 10.39 3.74 -22.04
CA ARG A 810 11.44 4.46 -21.31
C ARG A 810 12.56 4.97 -22.21
N ASP A 811 13.00 4.17 -23.18
CA ASP A 811 14.15 4.53 -24.01
C ASP A 811 13.77 5.64 -25.00
N LEU A 812 12.55 5.57 -25.54
CA LEU A 812 11.99 6.63 -26.39
C LEU A 812 11.83 7.95 -25.60
N VAL A 813 11.27 7.88 -24.39
CA VAL A 813 11.15 9.02 -23.48
C VAL A 813 12.54 9.58 -23.14
N SER A 814 13.51 8.73 -22.82
CA SER A 814 14.87 9.14 -22.47
C SER A 814 15.62 9.79 -23.64
N ALA A 815 15.31 9.41 -24.89
CA ALA A 815 15.87 10.05 -26.08
C ALA A 815 15.20 11.39 -26.40
N ALA A 816 13.89 11.50 -26.15
CA ALA A 816 13.10 12.70 -26.39
C ALA A 816 13.40 13.81 -25.38
N VAL A 817 13.47 13.46 -24.09
CA VAL A 817 13.69 14.41 -22.99
C VAL A 817 15.14 14.94 -23.06
N PRO A 818 15.35 16.28 -23.08
CA PRO A 818 16.69 16.86 -23.13
C PRO A 818 17.57 16.32 -22.01
N LYS A 819 18.77 15.81 -22.35
CA LYS A 819 19.75 15.41 -21.34
C LYS A 819 20.07 16.63 -20.46
N HIS A 820 19.89 16.48 -19.16
CA HIS A 820 20.38 17.46 -18.19
C HIS A 820 21.89 17.61 -18.45
N LYS A 821 22.35 18.77 -18.89
CA LYS A 821 23.78 19.13 -18.85
C LYS A 821 24.14 19.36 -17.38
N GLY A 822 24.16 18.31 -16.57
CA GLY A 822 24.80 18.36 -15.26
C GLY A 822 26.30 18.48 -15.49
N LYS A 823 26.94 19.50 -14.91
CA LYS A 823 28.40 19.53 -14.80
C LYS A 823 28.84 18.24 -14.09
N LYS A 824 29.89 17.63 -14.66
CA LYS A 824 30.53 16.38 -14.23
C LYS A 824 30.69 16.27 -12.72
#